data_AF-A0A953VU89-F1
#
_entry.id   AF-A0A953VU89-F1
#
_cell.length_a   1.000
_cell.length_b   1.000
_cell.length_c   1.000
_cell.angle_alpha   90.00
_cell.angle_beta   90.00
_cell.angle_gamma   90.00
#
_symmetry.space_group_name_H-M   'P 1'
#
loop_
_entity.id
_entity.type
_entity.pdbx_description
1 polymer ?
#
loop_
_entity_poly.entity_id
_entity_poly.type
_entity_poly.pdbx_seq_one_letter_code
_entity_poly.pdbx_strand_id
1 'polypeptide(L)'
;MFFGLDGVEISLIVVLLCLFGGIMTGFPVAFAIGGAGVLAFGILAGLDSAGLLVHRAVDTASPAYHALLGQGVNPLAISHFRYPDLPRIDQPLFPGGWELAMDRNLSFIVNRMNERVFAGQGIETLLAVLMFVMMGITLERSRIANDLLTSMARVFGPMPGGLAVSVVVVGAFLAASTGIVGATVVTMGLLSLPTMLRNRYSPELATGVIAASGTLGQIIPPSIVIVLLGTLAGDIYATAQETRAITVGCPDALTYLGKAAVLSVGTLFQSALLPGILLAVLYAVYAFGFALFDPRHAPPVRGEVASGPGGEVVTRGEALTWLVGVPVGLVAAVVLAAQVGIVGSQDLTVDTVSSAAPSATLRTNVPEQCKAAMIALHGQAAWDRAEAEQARIAASGAEVRSHALSPEEIAAARGARIAGAPPLGTGITALFLLVALVLAGGRGTAPSRAGAPIWIGFAGVGLGLVADWLLIAPTTSAGATAVILLVPAGLALYGCREAASGLARNPLVRVVFPPLLLIVAVLGSILGGITNPTPAAALGAAGAIMLAAHRRLTDDNRSGRIIVWAAFSIVIMILVGASFDLRVNLPGTRAEQYIAFAVAQAAYHFAVFGILYSCWVLLRAGVLGPVVRETAKVTSMVFTILIGSQILNLVVISFGGETYIQDFLRSFDSETAVFLIVMLVLFILGFVLDFLEIVYIVVPIVGPVIYGGTMDPKWVTIMIAVNLQTSFLTPPFGFALFYLRGVAPSEVTTAQIYRGVVPFVLIQIAALLLLWLVPGVVTIVPALLGR
;
A
#
# COMPACT_ATOMS: atom_id res chain seq x y z
N MET A 1 -13.19 44.78 8.07
CA MET A 1 -12.31 44.33 6.97
C MET A 1 -10.88 44.80 7.24
N PHE A 2 -10.03 43.90 7.72
CA PHE A 2 -8.61 44.17 7.91
C PHE A 2 -7.90 44.00 6.55
N PHE A 3 -7.14 44.99 6.08
CA PHE A 3 -6.43 44.97 4.78
C PHE A 3 -7.28 44.69 3.52
N GLY A 4 -8.61 44.86 3.57
CA GLY A 4 -9.50 44.58 2.43
C GLY A 4 -9.76 43.09 2.18
N LEU A 5 -9.29 42.21 3.08
CA LEU A 5 -9.52 40.78 3.05
C LEU A 5 -10.81 40.41 3.80
N ASP A 6 -11.42 39.32 3.38
CA ASP A 6 -12.58 38.73 4.05
C ASP A 6 -12.20 38.15 5.42
N GLY A 7 -13.14 38.12 6.35
CA GLY A 7 -12.91 37.57 7.69
C GLY A 7 -12.39 36.13 7.67
N VAL A 8 -12.83 35.32 6.69
CA VAL A 8 -12.40 33.93 6.52
C VAL A 8 -10.97 33.84 5.98
N GLU A 9 -10.58 34.72 5.05
CA GLU A 9 -9.21 34.78 4.51
C GLU A 9 -8.20 35.13 5.60
N ILE A 10 -8.52 36.16 6.41
CA ILE A 10 -7.70 36.53 7.57
C ILE A 10 -7.60 35.35 8.54
N SER A 11 -8.71 34.63 8.76
CA SER A 11 -8.74 33.46 9.64
C SER A 11 -7.83 32.33 9.15
N LEU A 12 -7.85 32.03 7.84
CA LEU A 12 -6.94 31.06 7.23
C LEU A 12 -5.47 31.50 7.36
N ILE A 13 -5.18 32.79 7.18
CA ILE A 13 -3.81 33.33 7.37
C ILE A 13 -3.37 33.19 8.83
N VAL A 14 -4.22 33.54 9.80
CA VAL A 14 -3.91 33.39 11.23
C VAL A 14 -3.63 31.94 11.57
N VAL A 15 -4.48 31.02 11.11
CA VAL A 15 -4.27 29.57 11.30
C VAL A 15 -2.94 29.12 10.69
N LEU A 16 -2.65 29.54 9.45
CA LEU A 16 -1.41 29.22 8.78
C LEU A 16 -0.20 29.76 9.54
N LEU A 17 -0.23 31.00 10.00
CA LEU A 17 0.86 31.63 10.76
C LEU A 17 1.07 30.96 12.12
N CYS A 18 -0.01 30.61 12.84
CA CYS A 18 0.10 29.87 14.09
C CYS A 18 0.70 28.48 13.88
N LEU A 19 0.27 27.76 12.83
CA LEU A 19 0.79 26.44 12.50
C LEU A 19 2.27 26.51 12.10
N PHE A 20 2.61 27.39 11.16
CA PHE A 20 3.98 27.58 10.70
C PHE A 20 4.90 28.09 11.81
N GLY A 21 4.43 29.06 12.60
CA GLY A 21 5.16 29.55 13.76
C GLY A 21 5.46 28.44 14.76
N GLY A 22 4.47 27.60 15.07
CA GLY A 22 4.66 26.43 15.93
C GLY A 22 5.71 25.46 15.38
N ILE A 23 5.61 25.10 14.11
CA ILE A 23 6.52 24.13 13.47
C ILE A 23 7.95 24.69 13.36
N MET A 24 8.10 25.96 12.97
CA MET A 24 9.40 26.61 12.78
C MET A 24 10.18 26.80 14.08
N THR A 25 9.51 26.83 15.24
CA THR A 25 10.19 26.88 16.55
C THR A 25 10.87 25.55 16.93
N GLY A 26 10.69 24.50 16.12
CA GLY A 26 11.17 23.15 16.45
C GLY A 26 10.31 22.45 17.50
N PHE A 27 9.14 23.02 17.83
CA PHE A 27 8.17 22.37 18.70
C PHE A 27 7.65 21.09 18.03
N PRO A 28 7.46 19.98 18.76
CA PRO A 28 7.00 18.75 18.13
C PRO A 28 5.68 18.97 17.40
N VAL A 29 5.68 18.68 16.10
CA VAL A 29 4.58 19.03 15.17
C VAL A 29 3.23 18.52 15.67
N ALA A 30 3.22 17.31 16.24
CA ALA A 30 2.04 16.71 16.85
C ALA A 30 1.31 17.63 17.86
N PHE A 31 2.05 18.39 18.65
CA PHE A 31 1.49 19.37 19.58
C PHE A 31 1.30 20.74 18.95
N ALA A 32 2.16 21.12 17.99
CA ALA A 32 2.05 22.38 17.26
C ALA A 32 0.70 22.50 16.54
N ILE A 33 0.18 21.41 15.96
CA ILE A 33 -1.11 21.42 15.24
C ILE A 33 -2.27 21.75 16.18
N GLY A 34 -2.40 21.00 17.29
CA GLY A 34 -3.47 21.24 18.27
C GLY A 34 -3.33 22.61 18.94
N GLY A 35 -2.10 22.99 19.31
CA GLY A 35 -1.79 24.30 19.88
C GLY A 35 -2.10 25.45 18.92
N ALA A 36 -1.79 25.30 17.63
CA ALA A 36 -2.13 26.28 16.60
C ALA A 36 -3.65 26.42 16.44
N GLY A 37 -4.40 25.32 16.49
CA GLY A 37 -5.86 25.36 16.48
C GLY A 37 -6.42 26.17 17.66
N VAL A 38 -5.94 25.90 18.89
CA VAL A 38 -6.39 26.62 20.10
C VAL A 38 -5.99 28.10 20.06
N LEU A 39 -4.73 28.40 19.72
CA LEU A 39 -4.23 29.78 19.63
C LEU A 39 -4.96 30.56 18.54
N ALA A 40 -5.11 29.98 17.36
CA ALA A 40 -5.84 30.61 16.26
C ALA A 40 -7.29 30.87 16.69
N PHE A 41 -7.99 29.89 17.26
CA PHE A 41 -9.36 30.09 17.74
C PHE A 41 -9.46 31.24 18.75
N GLY A 42 -8.53 31.33 19.72
CA GLY A 42 -8.52 32.42 20.70
C GLY A 42 -8.28 33.80 20.06
N ILE A 43 -7.35 33.89 19.11
CA ILE A 43 -7.10 35.13 18.34
C ILE A 43 -8.35 35.52 17.56
N LEU A 44 -8.97 34.56 16.86
CA LEU A 44 -10.16 34.82 16.03
C LEU A 44 -11.37 35.20 16.87
N ALA A 45 -11.59 34.54 18.01
CA ALA A 45 -12.64 34.90 18.96
C ALA A 45 -12.46 36.33 19.50
N GLY A 46 -11.22 36.71 19.83
CA GLY A 46 -10.90 38.08 20.26
C GLY A 46 -11.14 39.12 19.16
N LEU A 47 -10.78 38.82 17.91
CA LEU A 47 -10.97 39.72 16.77
C LEU A 47 -12.46 39.81 16.33
N ASP A 48 -13.20 38.71 16.36
CA ASP A 48 -14.63 38.66 16.04
C ASP A 48 -15.47 39.39 17.10
N SER A 49 -15.18 39.18 18.39
CA SER A 49 -15.85 39.91 19.49
C SER A 49 -15.55 41.42 19.48
N ALA A 50 -14.40 41.82 18.95
CA ALA A 50 -14.07 43.23 18.70
C ALA A 50 -14.74 43.81 17.43
N GLY A 51 -15.50 43.00 16.68
CA GLY A 51 -16.15 43.40 15.44
C GLY A 51 -15.18 43.64 14.27
N LEU A 52 -13.94 43.14 14.37
CA LEU A 52 -12.89 43.38 13.38
C LEU A 52 -12.95 42.39 12.21
N LEU A 53 -13.50 41.19 12.45
CA LEU A 53 -13.71 40.15 11.44
C LEU A 53 -15.15 40.16 10.97
N VAL A 54 -15.34 40.34 9.66
CA VAL A 54 -16.65 40.32 9.01
C VAL A 54 -16.52 39.39 7.82
N HIS A 55 -17.43 38.42 7.70
CA HIS A 55 -17.49 37.52 6.55
C HIS A 55 -18.56 38.00 5.56
N ARG A 56 -18.21 38.07 4.28
CA ARG A 56 -19.12 38.45 3.19
C ARG A 56 -19.71 37.23 2.51
N ALA A 57 -20.80 36.72 3.05
CA ALA A 57 -21.54 35.61 2.45
C ALA A 57 -22.40 36.08 1.27
N VAL A 58 -22.65 35.18 0.32
CA VAL A 58 -23.64 35.38 -0.74
C VAL A 58 -25.02 35.49 -0.09
N ASP A 59 -25.80 36.51 -0.48
CA ASP A 59 -27.16 36.69 0.00
C ASP A 59 -28.09 35.65 -0.64
N THR A 60 -28.37 34.58 0.10
CA THR A 60 -29.25 33.49 -0.32
C THR A 60 -30.72 33.87 -0.39
N ALA A 61 -31.13 35.01 0.20
CA ALA A 61 -32.49 35.55 0.10
C ALA A 61 -32.65 36.50 -1.10
N SER A 62 -31.57 36.83 -1.80
CA SER A 62 -31.61 37.77 -2.91
C SER A 62 -32.40 37.21 -4.11
N PRO A 63 -33.17 38.05 -4.83
CA PRO A 63 -33.84 37.63 -6.07
C PRO A 63 -32.86 37.08 -7.11
N ALA A 64 -31.62 37.57 -7.14
CA ALA A 64 -30.57 37.10 -8.03
C ALA A 64 -30.14 35.66 -7.70
N TYR A 65 -30.00 35.31 -6.42
CA TYR A 65 -29.72 33.94 -5.99
C TYR A 65 -30.88 33.00 -6.35
N HIS A 66 -32.11 33.40 -6.05
CA HIS A 66 -33.30 32.62 -6.42
C HIS A 66 -33.48 32.49 -7.94
N ALA A 67 -33.07 33.47 -8.73
CA ALA A 67 -33.08 33.38 -10.19
C ALA A 67 -32.11 32.29 -10.70
N LEU A 68 -30.90 32.18 -10.10
CA LEU A 68 -29.96 31.10 -10.43
C LEU A 68 -30.54 29.72 -10.06
N LEU A 69 -31.18 29.60 -8.90
CA LEU A 69 -31.89 28.37 -8.53
C LEU A 69 -33.02 28.04 -9.51
N GLY A 70 -33.78 29.04 -9.95
CA GLY A 70 -34.85 28.88 -10.95
C GLY A 70 -34.34 28.47 -12.33
N GLN A 71 -33.08 28.77 -12.65
CA GLN A 71 -32.39 28.29 -13.85
C GLN A 71 -31.85 26.86 -13.70
N GLY A 72 -32.06 26.22 -12.54
CA GLY A 72 -31.59 24.86 -12.26
C GLY A 72 -30.13 24.79 -11.81
N VAL A 73 -29.49 25.92 -11.47
CA VAL A 73 -28.12 25.93 -10.94
C VAL A 73 -28.12 25.31 -9.54
N ASN A 74 -27.23 24.34 -9.33
CA ASN A 74 -27.10 23.68 -8.03
C ASN A 74 -26.61 24.68 -6.96
N PRO A 75 -27.22 24.73 -5.76
CA PRO A 75 -26.77 25.60 -4.66
C PRO A 75 -25.28 25.49 -4.35
N LEU A 76 -24.70 24.28 -4.43
CA LEU A 76 -23.27 24.03 -4.16
C LEU A 76 -22.33 24.61 -5.23
N ALA A 77 -22.87 25.01 -6.38
CA ALA A 77 -22.13 25.66 -7.46
C ALA A 77 -22.25 27.19 -7.41
N ILE A 78 -23.10 27.73 -6.52
CA ILE A 78 -23.30 29.17 -6.35
C ILE A 78 -22.34 29.67 -5.28
N SER A 79 -21.26 30.31 -5.70
CA SER A 79 -20.29 30.94 -4.82
C SER A 79 -19.94 32.34 -5.32
N HIS A 80 -19.39 33.16 -4.43
CA HIS A 80 -18.91 34.51 -4.81
C HIS A 80 -17.76 34.48 -5.83
N PHE A 81 -17.04 33.35 -5.93
CA PHE A 81 -15.99 33.16 -6.94
C PHE A 81 -16.55 32.96 -8.34
N ARG A 82 -17.64 32.18 -8.45
CA ARG A 82 -18.27 31.88 -9.75
C ARG A 82 -19.25 32.97 -10.19
N TYR A 83 -19.92 33.60 -9.23
CA TYR A 83 -20.90 34.67 -9.47
C TYR A 83 -20.53 35.90 -8.63
N PRO A 84 -19.53 36.68 -9.04
CA PRO A 84 -19.02 37.81 -8.26
C PRO A 84 -20.03 38.97 -8.13
N ASP A 85 -21.00 39.04 -9.05
CA ASP A 85 -22.03 40.09 -9.08
C ASP A 85 -23.20 39.83 -8.12
N LEU A 86 -23.24 38.67 -7.45
CA LEU A 86 -24.30 38.39 -6.50
C LEU A 86 -24.26 39.37 -5.30
N PRO A 87 -25.42 39.81 -4.81
CA PRO A 87 -25.50 40.58 -3.58
C PRO A 87 -24.87 39.79 -2.43
N ARG A 88 -24.15 40.49 -1.56
CA ARG A 88 -23.46 39.91 -0.40
C ARG A 88 -23.94 40.57 0.88
N ILE A 89 -24.08 39.78 1.92
CA ILE A 89 -24.41 40.24 3.26
C ILE A 89 -23.20 40.08 4.19
N ASP A 90 -22.97 41.11 4.99
CA ASP A 90 -21.96 41.08 6.03
C ASP A 90 -22.53 40.27 7.21
N GLN A 91 -21.87 39.16 7.56
CA GLN A 91 -22.21 38.31 8.70
C GLN A 91 -21.02 38.21 9.66
N PRO A 92 -21.27 38.02 10.98
CA PRO A 92 -20.20 37.72 11.92
C PRO A 92 -19.48 36.43 11.52
N LEU A 93 -18.18 36.33 11.85
CA LEU A 93 -17.39 35.15 11.51
C LEU A 93 -17.91 33.91 12.24
N PHE A 94 -18.32 34.08 13.50
CA PHE A 94 -18.98 33.05 14.29
C PHE A 94 -20.47 33.38 14.45
N PRO A 95 -21.36 32.76 13.66
CA PRO A 95 -22.79 32.93 13.81
C PRO A 95 -23.24 32.53 15.22
N GLY A 96 -23.81 33.47 15.97
CA GLY A 96 -24.22 33.25 17.36
C GLY A 96 -23.11 33.40 18.42
N GLY A 97 -21.94 33.92 18.04
CA GLY A 97 -20.83 34.20 18.95
C GLY A 97 -19.79 33.07 19.05
N TRP A 98 -18.61 33.41 19.54
CA TRP A 98 -17.50 32.46 19.68
C TRP A 98 -17.78 31.40 20.75
N GLU A 99 -18.63 31.70 21.73
CA GLU A 99 -19.04 30.78 22.80
C GLU A 99 -19.81 29.59 22.22
N LEU A 100 -20.76 29.84 21.32
CA LEU A 100 -21.51 28.80 20.63
C LEU A 100 -20.60 27.97 19.71
N ALA A 101 -19.68 28.63 19.01
CA ALA A 101 -18.69 27.94 18.18
C ALA A 101 -17.78 27.03 19.02
N MET A 102 -17.36 27.49 20.21
CA MET A 102 -16.56 26.72 21.16
C MET A 102 -17.34 25.51 21.68
N ASP A 103 -18.58 25.69 22.13
CA ASP A 103 -19.42 24.60 22.65
C ASP A 103 -19.68 23.52 21.59
N ARG A 104 -19.96 23.95 20.35
CA ARG A 104 -20.07 23.05 19.19
C ARG A 104 -18.78 22.27 18.95
N ASN A 105 -17.63 22.97 18.96
CA ASN A 105 -16.33 22.33 18.72
C ASN A 105 -15.99 21.33 19.84
N LEU A 106 -16.24 21.66 21.11
CA LEU A 106 -16.03 20.79 22.26
C LEU A 106 -16.99 19.58 22.26
N SER A 107 -18.21 19.76 21.78
CA SER A 107 -19.17 18.66 21.63
C SER A 107 -18.75 17.68 20.52
N PHE A 108 -18.25 18.18 19.40
CA PHE A 108 -17.83 17.34 18.27
C PHE A 108 -16.45 16.73 18.41
N ILE A 109 -15.53 17.35 19.15
CA ILE A 109 -14.14 16.86 19.24
C ILE A 109 -14.08 15.47 19.86
N VAL A 110 -14.87 15.21 20.90
CA VAL A 110 -14.92 13.89 21.56
C VAL A 110 -15.43 12.83 20.58
N ASN A 111 -16.51 13.12 19.85
CA ASN A 111 -17.06 12.20 18.86
C ASN A 111 -16.08 11.96 17.71
N ARG A 112 -15.44 13.01 17.17
CA ARG A 112 -14.43 12.84 16.10
C ARG A 112 -13.21 12.07 16.57
N MET A 113 -12.73 12.31 17.79
CA MET A 113 -11.64 11.52 18.37
C MET A 113 -12.06 10.06 18.57
N ASN A 114 -13.28 9.81 19.03
CA ASN A 114 -13.79 8.46 19.17
C ASN A 114 -13.85 7.74 17.82
N GLU A 115 -14.46 8.35 16.80
CA GLU A 115 -14.65 7.74 15.47
C GLU A 115 -13.35 7.56 14.67
N ARG A 116 -12.41 8.51 14.78
CA ARG A 116 -11.19 8.51 13.95
C ARG A 116 -9.94 7.96 14.65
N VAL A 117 -9.92 7.92 15.99
CA VAL A 117 -8.72 7.55 16.75
C VAL A 117 -8.93 6.33 17.63
N PHE A 118 -10.04 6.24 18.37
CA PHE A 118 -10.22 5.20 19.39
C PHE A 118 -11.11 4.02 18.97
N ALA A 119 -11.99 4.21 18.00
CA ALA A 119 -12.98 3.22 17.58
C ALA A 119 -13.10 3.15 16.05
N GLY A 120 -13.98 2.26 15.56
CA GLY A 120 -14.35 2.15 14.16
C GLY A 120 -13.24 1.64 13.24
N GLN A 121 -13.28 2.06 11.98
CA GLN A 121 -12.29 1.65 10.95
C GLN A 121 -10.92 2.34 11.14
N GLY A 122 -10.89 3.47 11.86
CA GLY A 122 -9.67 4.21 12.16
C GLY A 122 -8.68 3.37 12.98
N ILE A 123 -9.15 2.71 14.05
CA ILE A 123 -8.27 1.91 14.92
C ILE A 123 -7.68 0.69 14.20
N GLU A 124 -8.44 0.03 13.31
CA GLU A 124 -7.95 -1.11 12.53
C GLU A 124 -6.79 -0.69 11.60
N THR A 125 -6.92 0.46 10.95
CA THR A 125 -5.89 1.04 10.09
C THR A 125 -4.64 1.41 10.89
N LEU A 126 -4.82 2.04 12.05
CA LEU A 126 -3.72 2.44 12.93
C LEU A 126 -2.97 1.24 13.51
N LEU A 127 -3.68 0.15 13.80
CA LEU A 127 -3.05 -1.10 14.24
C LEU A 127 -2.18 -1.71 13.12
N ALA A 128 -2.62 -1.64 11.86
CA ALA A 128 -1.81 -2.06 10.72
C ALA A 128 -0.52 -1.22 10.62
N VAL A 129 -0.62 0.11 10.75
CA VAL A 129 0.54 1.01 10.77
C VAL A 129 1.51 0.63 11.90
N LEU A 130 1.01 0.42 13.12
CA LEU A 130 1.83 0.01 14.27
C LEU A 130 2.57 -1.31 13.98
N MET A 131 1.90 -2.30 13.38
CA MET A 131 2.50 -3.60 13.08
C MET A 131 3.55 -3.51 11.96
N PHE A 132 3.31 -2.70 10.91
CA PHE A 132 4.31 -2.45 9.87
C PHE A 132 5.53 -1.69 10.41
N VAL A 133 5.31 -0.67 11.26
CA VAL A 133 6.39 0.04 11.93
C VAL A 133 7.23 -0.92 12.78
N MET A 134 6.58 -1.80 13.55
CA MET A 134 7.27 -2.81 14.36
C MET A 134 8.08 -3.77 13.49
N MET A 135 7.52 -4.24 12.37
CA MET A 135 8.21 -5.09 11.41
C MET A 135 9.50 -4.42 10.91
N GLY A 136 9.39 -3.18 10.42
CA GLY A 136 10.52 -2.42 9.91
C GLY A 136 11.62 -2.17 10.94
N ILE A 137 11.25 -1.67 12.13
CA ILE A 137 12.20 -1.41 13.21
C ILE A 137 12.87 -2.70 13.67
N THR A 138 12.16 -3.83 13.68
CA THR A 138 12.74 -5.14 14.02
C THR A 138 13.82 -5.56 13.01
N LEU A 139 13.55 -5.43 11.71
CA LEU A 139 14.53 -5.74 10.66
C LEU A 139 15.73 -4.80 10.69
N GLU A 140 15.51 -3.53 10.99
CA GLU A 140 16.56 -2.52 11.11
C GLU A 140 17.47 -2.80 12.32
N ARG A 141 16.89 -2.95 13.51
CA ARG A 141 17.62 -3.16 14.77
C ARG A 141 18.33 -4.51 14.83
N SER A 142 17.89 -5.49 14.05
CA SER A 142 18.55 -6.80 13.92
C SER A 142 19.70 -6.81 12.90
N ARG A 143 20.17 -5.64 12.44
CA ARG A 143 21.28 -5.47 11.49
C ARG A 143 21.04 -6.12 10.12
N ILE A 144 19.82 -6.56 9.80
CA ILE A 144 19.51 -7.21 8.52
C ILE A 144 19.77 -6.23 7.37
N ALA A 145 19.42 -4.96 7.57
CA ALA A 145 19.75 -3.85 6.67
C ALA A 145 21.25 -3.77 6.31
N ASN A 146 22.14 -3.92 7.29
CA ASN A 146 23.58 -3.85 7.07
C ASN A 146 24.11 -5.03 6.26
N ASP A 147 23.59 -6.24 6.54
CA ASP A 147 23.97 -7.44 5.80
C ASP A 147 23.45 -7.38 4.36
N LEU A 148 22.24 -6.85 4.16
CA LEU A 148 21.67 -6.61 2.83
C LEU A 148 22.54 -5.64 2.04
N LEU A 149 22.92 -4.50 2.65
CA LEU A 149 23.80 -3.51 2.03
C LEU A 149 25.13 -4.11 1.63
N THR A 150 25.82 -4.77 2.56
CA THR A 150 27.12 -5.40 2.29
C THR A 150 27.01 -6.51 1.26
N SER A 151 25.92 -7.28 1.25
CA SER A 151 25.68 -8.34 0.27
C SER A 151 25.42 -7.78 -1.13
N MET A 152 24.58 -6.76 -1.27
CA MET A 152 24.34 -6.08 -2.55
C MET A 152 25.59 -5.36 -3.05
N ALA A 153 26.36 -4.76 -2.15
CA ALA A 153 27.65 -4.16 -2.49
C ALA A 153 28.64 -5.17 -3.09
N ARG A 154 28.58 -6.47 -2.75
CA ARG A 154 29.42 -7.49 -3.43
C ARG A 154 28.95 -7.79 -4.83
N VAL A 155 27.64 -7.82 -5.02
CA VAL A 155 27.01 -8.14 -6.31
C VAL A 155 27.28 -7.03 -7.32
N PHE A 156 27.00 -5.80 -6.92
CA PHE A 156 27.06 -4.66 -7.83
C PHE A 156 28.38 -3.89 -7.76
N GLY A 157 29.11 -3.96 -6.64
CA GLY A 157 30.35 -3.18 -6.40
C GLY A 157 31.45 -3.27 -7.48
N PRO A 158 31.67 -4.42 -8.15
CA PRO A 158 32.64 -4.50 -9.26
C PRO A 158 32.29 -3.62 -10.47
N MET A 159 31.05 -3.16 -10.58
CA MET A 159 30.57 -2.29 -11.65
C MET A 159 30.69 -0.81 -11.25
N PRO A 160 30.98 0.10 -12.20
CA PRO A 160 30.90 1.55 -11.97
C PRO A 160 29.50 1.92 -11.43
N GLY A 161 29.45 2.74 -10.37
CA GLY A 161 28.18 3.09 -9.70
C GLY A 161 27.51 1.95 -8.92
N GLY A 162 28.15 0.78 -8.82
CA GLY A 162 27.59 -0.41 -8.19
C GLY A 162 27.13 -0.24 -6.75
N LEU A 163 27.87 0.54 -5.95
CA LEU A 163 27.48 0.83 -4.57
C LEU A 163 26.24 1.72 -4.50
N ALA A 164 26.09 2.69 -5.43
CA ALA A 164 24.89 3.52 -5.52
C ALA A 164 23.66 2.69 -5.91
N VAL A 165 23.78 1.81 -6.90
CA VAL A 165 22.72 0.85 -7.27
C VAL A 165 22.36 -0.04 -6.08
N SER A 166 23.36 -0.49 -5.31
CA SER A 166 23.13 -1.30 -4.10
C SER A 166 22.32 -0.53 -3.06
N VAL A 167 22.61 0.76 -2.85
CA VAL A 167 21.85 1.63 -1.94
C VAL A 167 20.40 1.76 -2.42
N VAL A 168 20.14 1.97 -3.72
CA VAL A 168 18.78 2.06 -4.26
C VAL A 168 18.00 0.75 -4.05
N VAL A 169 18.61 -0.39 -4.35
CA VAL A 169 17.97 -1.70 -4.21
C VAL A 169 17.67 -2.01 -2.74
N VAL A 170 18.66 -1.84 -1.86
CA VAL A 170 18.52 -2.12 -0.42
C VAL A 170 17.53 -1.12 0.20
N GLY A 171 17.59 0.15 -0.19
CA GLY A 171 16.66 1.15 0.26
C GLY A 171 15.24 0.89 -0.24
N ALA A 172 15.03 0.35 -1.44
CA ALA A 172 13.70 -0.10 -1.89
C ALA A 172 13.16 -1.28 -1.06
N PHE A 173 14.02 -2.25 -0.70
CA PHE A 173 13.64 -3.35 0.19
C PHE A 173 13.30 -2.88 1.61
N LEU A 174 14.13 -2.00 2.18
CA LEU A 174 13.88 -1.46 3.51
C LEU A 174 12.68 -0.53 3.52
N ALA A 175 12.50 0.28 2.48
CA ALA A 175 11.34 1.14 2.25
C ALA A 175 10.03 0.35 2.37
N ALA A 176 9.95 -0.80 1.68
CA ALA A 176 8.80 -1.70 1.76
C ALA A 176 8.57 -2.24 3.18
N SER A 177 9.62 -2.31 4.01
CA SER A 177 9.50 -2.89 5.36
C SER A 177 9.24 -1.87 6.47
N THR A 178 9.77 -0.65 6.34
CA THR A 178 9.70 0.38 7.39
C THR A 178 8.58 1.38 7.15
N GLY A 179 8.35 1.78 5.89
CA GLY A 179 7.40 2.86 5.55
C GLY A 179 7.72 4.22 6.17
N ILE A 180 8.86 4.37 6.87
CA ILE A 180 9.28 5.61 7.56
C ILE A 180 10.50 6.17 6.83
N VAL A 181 10.26 7.26 6.09
CA VAL A 181 11.30 7.93 5.29
C VAL A 181 12.45 8.41 6.15
N GLY A 182 12.16 9.16 7.23
CA GLY A 182 13.20 9.78 8.05
C GLY A 182 14.16 8.77 8.68
N ALA A 183 13.62 7.73 9.31
CA ALA A 183 14.42 6.65 9.87
C ALA A 183 15.27 5.96 8.80
N THR A 184 14.70 5.66 7.63
CA THR A 184 15.43 4.99 6.54
C THR A 184 16.56 5.86 5.99
N VAL A 185 16.33 7.16 5.80
CA VAL A 185 17.36 8.11 5.34
C VAL A 185 18.47 8.27 6.38
N VAL A 186 18.13 8.38 7.66
CA VAL A 186 19.09 8.45 8.78
C VAL A 186 19.94 7.19 8.82
N THR A 187 19.30 6.02 8.78
CA THR A 187 19.99 4.73 8.89
C THR A 187 20.84 4.44 7.67
N MET A 188 20.35 4.71 6.46
CA MET A 188 21.16 4.62 5.25
C MET A 188 22.27 5.66 5.22
N GLY A 189 22.03 6.88 5.73
CA GLY A 189 23.06 7.89 5.90
C GLY A 189 24.18 7.41 6.80
N LEU A 190 23.87 6.86 7.98
CA LEU A 190 24.87 6.36 8.93
C LEU A 190 25.63 5.13 8.41
N LEU A 191 24.98 4.25 7.65
CA LEU A 191 25.59 2.99 7.19
C LEU A 191 26.31 3.13 5.84
N SER A 192 25.68 3.79 4.86
CA SER A 192 26.14 3.79 3.47
C SER A 192 26.95 5.02 3.09
N LEU A 193 26.65 6.22 3.63
CA LEU A 193 27.38 7.44 3.27
C LEU A 193 28.89 7.35 3.59
N PRO A 194 29.32 6.93 4.80
CA PRO A 194 30.75 6.79 5.09
C PRO A 194 31.43 5.77 4.16
N THR A 195 30.74 4.68 3.84
CA THR A 195 31.23 3.62 2.96
C THR A 195 31.41 4.14 1.52
N MET A 196 30.47 4.93 1.01
CA MET A 196 30.56 5.56 -0.32
C MET A 196 31.72 6.56 -0.39
N LEU A 197 31.85 7.43 0.61
CA LEU A 197 32.93 8.43 0.66
C LEU A 197 34.32 7.80 0.76
N ARG A 198 34.49 6.74 1.56
CA ARG A 198 35.75 5.97 1.63
C ARG A 198 36.14 5.35 0.29
N ASN A 199 35.14 4.94 -0.50
CA ASN A 199 35.33 4.43 -1.86
C ASN A 199 35.38 5.54 -2.93
N ARG A 200 35.63 6.79 -2.54
CA ARG A 200 35.80 7.95 -3.43
C ARG A 200 34.57 8.26 -4.31
N TYR A 201 33.36 7.96 -3.84
CA TYR A 201 32.16 8.49 -4.48
C TYR A 201 32.05 9.99 -4.21
N SER A 202 31.54 10.74 -5.19
CA SER A 202 31.26 12.17 -5.02
C SER A 202 30.19 12.38 -3.92
N PRO A 203 30.35 13.35 -3.00
CA PRO A 203 29.37 13.65 -1.98
C PRO A 203 27.96 13.92 -2.54
N GLU A 204 27.87 14.58 -3.69
CA GLU A 204 26.62 14.93 -4.35
C GLU A 204 25.84 13.67 -4.77
N LEU A 205 26.49 12.75 -5.50
CA LEU A 205 25.84 11.49 -5.90
C LEU A 205 25.49 10.62 -4.68
N ALA A 206 26.40 10.50 -3.71
CA ALA A 206 26.17 9.66 -2.54
C ALA A 206 24.97 10.16 -1.72
N THR A 207 24.92 11.46 -1.45
CA THR A 207 23.82 12.06 -0.69
C THR A 207 22.51 12.05 -1.45
N GLY A 208 22.53 12.35 -2.75
CA GLY A 208 21.36 12.30 -3.61
C GLY A 208 20.72 10.91 -3.66
N VAL A 209 21.52 9.87 -3.89
CA VAL A 209 21.05 8.47 -3.95
C VAL A 209 20.45 8.04 -2.61
N ILE A 210 21.11 8.35 -1.49
CA ILE A 210 20.64 7.97 -0.15
C ILE A 210 19.31 8.68 0.16
N ALA A 211 19.23 9.99 -0.06
CA ALA A 211 18.02 10.76 0.17
C ALA A 211 16.86 10.24 -0.69
N ALA A 212 17.08 10.10 -2.00
CA ALA A 212 16.06 9.62 -2.93
C ALA A 212 15.59 8.21 -2.58
N SER A 213 16.51 7.30 -2.31
CA SER A 213 16.19 5.91 -1.98
C SER A 213 15.39 5.78 -0.68
N GLY A 214 15.64 6.63 0.33
CA GLY A 214 14.89 6.59 1.58
C GLY A 214 13.43 7.03 1.44
N THR A 215 13.11 7.86 0.44
CA THR A 215 11.71 8.27 0.18
C THR A 215 10.86 7.24 -0.52
N LEU A 216 11.47 6.20 -1.11
CA LEU A 216 10.73 5.11 -1.76
C LEU A 216 9.75 4.42 -0.79
N GLY A 217 9.97 4.54 0.54
CA GLY A 217 9.06 4.02 1.57
C GLY A 217 7.66 4.64 1.55
N GLN A 218 7.48 5.77 0.88
CA GLN A 218 6.16 6.39 0.72
C GLN A 218 5.30 5.73 -0.36
N ILE A 219 5.91 5.04 -1.33
CA ILE A 219 5.19 4.50 -2.48
C ILE A 219 5.29 2.98 -2.60
N ILE A 220 6.41 2.36 -2.19
CA ILE A 220 6.60 0.91 -2.31
C ILE A 220 5.80 0.19 -1.21
N PRO A 221 4.82 -0.68 -1.56
CA PRO A 221 4.04 -1.40 -0.56
C PRO A 221 4.84 -2.47 0.21
N PRO A 222 4.51 -2.75 1.48
CA PRO A 222 3.52 -2.06 2.32
C PRO A 222 4.02 -0.68 2.80
N SER A 223 3.29 0.38 2.45
CA SER A 223 3.66 1.76 2.79
C SER A 223 2.65 2.39 3.74
N ILE A 224 3.14 3.03 4.81
CA ILE A 224 2.32 3.76 5.79
C ILE A 224 1.51 4.86 5.08
N VAL A 225 2.13 5.60 4.15
CA VAL A 225 1.46 6.69 3.42
C VAL A 225 0.25 6.16 2.65
N ILE A 226 0.42 5.04 1.94
CA ILE A 226 -0.67 4.44 1.14
C ILE A 226 -1.74 3.81 2.02
N VAL A 227 -1.38 3.24 3.18
CA VAL A 227 -2.37 2.73 4.15
C VAL A 227 -3.26 3.87 4.64
N LEU A 228 -2.66 4.99 5.05
CA LEU A 228 -3.38 6.14 5.59
C LEU A 228 -4.21 6.87 4.52
N LEU A 229 -3.61 7.11 3.35
CA LEU A 229 -4.33 7.65 2.20
C LEU A 229 -5.46 6.73 1.77
N GLY A 230 -5.28 5.41 1.80
CA GLY A 230 -6.30 4.48 1.33
C GLY A 230 -7.55 4.46 2.19
N THR A 231 -7.39 4.47 3.50
CA THR A 231 -8.54 4.57 4.41
C THR A 231 -9.25 5.92 4.24
N LEU A 232 -8.51 7.03 4.31
CA LEU A 232 -9.12 8.37 4.23
C LEU A 232 -9.71 8.68 2.85
N ALA A 233 -8.99 8.40 1.77
CA ALA A 233 -9.47 8.61 0.41
C ALA A 233 -10.67 7.72 0.10
N GLY A 234 -10.70 6.49 0.63
CA GLY A 234 -11.86 5.61 0.51
C GLY A 234 -13.12 6.20 1.15
N ASP A 235 -13.02 6.68 2.38
CA ASP A 235 -14.15 7.30 3.09
C ASP A 235 -14.62 8.58 2.39
N ILE A 236 -13.68 9.44 1.98
CA ILE A 236 -13.98 10.69 1.28
C ILE A 236 -14.60 10.40 -0.10
N TYR A 237 -14.06 9.44 -0.85
CA TYR A 237 -14.58 9.06 -2.16
C TYR A 237 -16.00 8.49 -2.07
N ALA A 238 -16.26 7.59 -1.14
CA ALA A 238 -17.60 7.04 -0.91
C ALA A 238 -18.60 8.16 -0.60
N THR A 239 -18.26 9.03 0.36
CA THR A 239 -19.14 10.12 0.80
C THR A 239 -19.35 11.18 -0.28
N ALA A 240 -18.29 11.53 -1.03
CA ALA A 240 -18.36 12.54 -2.08
C ALA A 240 -19.19 12.05 -3.28
N GLN A 241 -19.04 10.78 -3.68
CA GLN A 241 -19.85 10.21 -4.75
C GLN A 241 -21.31 10.01 -4.32
N GLU A 242 -21.58 9.70 -3.04
CA GLU A 242 -22.93 9.65 -2.50
C GLU A 242 -23.62 11.02 -2.57
N THR A 243 -22.91 12.06 -2.11
CA THR A 243 -23.39 13.44 -2.21
C THR A 243 -23.65 13.83 -3.67
N ARG A 244 -22.74 13.48 -4.58
CA ARG A 244 -22.90 13.73 -6.01
C ARG A 244 -24.13 13.03 -6.58
N ALA A 245 -24.35 11.75 -6.25
CA ALA A 245 -25.52 11.00 -6.71
C ALA A 245 -26.83 11.67 -6.28
N ILE A 246 -26.93 12.06 -5.01
CA ILE A 246 -28.10 12.77 -4.47
C ILE A 246 -28.31 14.10 -5.20
N THR A 247 -27.23 14.87 -5.46
CA THR A 247 -27.35 16.17 -6.14
C THR A 247 -27.84 16.09 -7.57
N VAL A 248 -27.67 14.94 -8.24
CA VAL A 248 -28.16 14.70 -9.62
C VAL A 248 -29.49 13.95 -9.64
N GLY A 249 -30.14 13.79 -8.48
CA GLY A 249 -31.46 13.16 -8.36
C GLY A 249 -31.43 11.62 -8.32
N CYS A 250 -30.26 11.01 -8.16
CA CYS A 250 -30.11 9.57 -7.95
C CYS A 250 -30.20 9.21 -6.45
N PRO A 251 -30.70 8.01 -6.09
CA PRO A 251 -30.91 7.64 -4.69
C PRO A 251 -29.62 7.32 -3.94
N ASP A 252 -28.62 6.76 -4.64
CA ASP A 252 -27.35 6.32 -4.05
C ASP A 252 -26.23 6.29 -5.10
N ALA A 253 -24.96 6.27 -4.65
CA ALA A 253 -23.80 6.24 -5.52
C ALA A 253 -23.68 4.95 -6.35
N LEU A 254 -24.12 3.81 -5.82
CA LEU A 254 -24.09 2.52 -6.53
C LEU A 254 -24.96 2.57 -7.79
N THR A 255 -26.13 3.19 -7.68
CA THR A 255 -27.09 3.40 -8.76
C THR A 255 -26.51 4.35 -9.80
N TYR A 256 -25.94 5.46 -9.36
CA TYR A 256 -25.36 6.46 -10.26
C TYR A 256 -24.11 5.95 -11.01
N LEU A 257 -23.18 5.30 -10.31
CA LEU A 257 -21.91 4.82 -10.87
C LEU A 257 -22.00 3.43 -11.53
N GLY A 258 -23.04 2.66 -11.23
CA GLY A 258 -23.15 1.24 -11.64
C GLY A 258 -22.21 0.29 -10.88
N LYS A 259 -21.42 0.80 -9.93
CA LYS A 259 -20.46 0.04 -9.11
C LYS A 259 -20.35 0.68 -7.72
N ALA A 260 -19.98 -0.11 -6.72
CA ALA A 260 -19.78 0.39 -5.38
C ALA A 260 -18.67 1.45 -5.35
N ALA A 261 -18.94 2.60 -4.74
CA ALA A 261 -17.99 3.70 -4.57
C ALA A 261 -16.97 3.38 -3.46
N VAL A 262 -16.19 2.32 -3.64
CA VAL A 262 -15.25 1.83 -2.63
C VAL A 262 -13.82 1.88 -3.17
N LEU A 263 -12.91 2.42 -2.36
CA LEU A 263 -11.47 2.37 -2.57
C LEU A 263 -10.83 1.70 -1.37
N SER A 264 -10.24 0.52 -1.56
CA SER A 264 -9.59 -0.22 -0.48
C SER A 264 -8.07 -0.02 -0.49
N VAL A 265 -7.44 -0.14 0.68
CA VAL A 265 -5.97 -0.12 0.83
C VAL A 265 -5.30 -1.17 -0.06
N GLY A 266 -5.87 -2.38 -0.15
CA GLY A 266 -5.34 -3.45 -1.02
C GLY A 266 -5.32 -3.04 -2.50
N THR A 267 -6.38 -2.40 -2.98
CA THR A 267 -6.44 -1.89 -4.37
C THR A 267 -5.38 -0.81 -4.61
N LEU A 268 -5.13 0.04 -3.63
CA LEU A 268 -4.08 1.06 -3.73
C LEU A 268 -2.68 0.45 -3.65
N PHE A 269 -2.47 -0.63 -2.88
CA PHE A 269 -1.21 -1.38 -2.91
C PHE A 269 -0.95 -1.98 -4.29
N GLN A 270 -1.98 -2.58 -4.93
CA GLN A 270 -1.88 -3.04 -6.33
C GLN A 270 -1.52 -1.88 -7.26
N SER A 271 -2.15 -0.72 -7.08
CA SER A 271 -1.97 0.46 -7.91
C SER A 271 -0.60 1.13 -7.73
N ALA A 272 -0.03 1.08 -6.52
CA ALA A 272 1.26 1.68 -6.17
C ALA A 272 2.47 0.81 -6.56
N LEU A 273 2.27 -0.50 -6.73
CA LEU A 273 3.36 -1.45 -6.94
C LEU A 273 4.20 -1.11 -8.19
N LEU A 274 3.54 -0.89 -9.33
CA LEU A 274 4.25 -0.61 -10.58
C LEU A 274 4.92 0.77 -10.58
N PRO A 275 4.26 1.88 -10.18
CA PRO A 275 4.91 3.18 -10.00
C PRO A 275 6.10 3.15 -9.02
N GLY A 276 5.99 2.43 -7.90
CA GLY A 276 7.05 2.32 -6.92
C GLY A 276 8.29 1.59 -7.45
N ILE A 277 8.08 0.45 -8.13
CA ILE A 277 9.17 -0.30 -8.80
C ILE A 277 9.78 0.55 -9.92
N LEU A 278 8.94 1.23 -10.72
CA LEU A 278 9.39 2.10 -11.80
C LEU A 278 10.32 3.20 -11.28
N LEU A 279 9.97 3.88 -10.19
CA LEU A 279 10.82 4.91 -9.58
C LEU A 279 12.16 4.33 -9.09
N ALA A 280 12.14 3.17 -8.41
CA ALA A 280 13.36 2.51 -7.96
C ALA A 280 14.27 2.15 -9.15
N VAL A 281 13.70 1.63 -10.24
CA VAL A 281 14.43 1.32 -11.47
C VAL A 281 15.00 2.59 -12.11
N LEU A 282 14.22 3.67 -12.23
CA LEU A 282 14.70 4.93 -12.79
C LEU A 282 15.86 5.52 -11.98
N TYR A 283 15.83 5.43 -10.65
CA TYR A 283 16.95 5.86 -9.80
C TYR A 283 18.19 5.00 -10.00
N ALA A 284 18.03 3.68 -10.08
CA ALA A 284 19.15 2.77 -10.33
C ALA A 284 19.76 2.98 -11.72
N VAL A 285 18.92 3.15 -12.74
CA VAL A 285 19.33 3.44 -14.13
C VAL A 285 20.07 4.77 -14.20
N TYR A 286 19.57 5.82 -13.53
CA TYR A 286 20.26 7.10 -13.47
C TYR A 286 21.62 6.98 -12.78
N ALA A 287 21.68 6.36 -11.59
CA ALA A 287 22.93 6.20 -10.85
C ALA A 287 23.97 5.40 -11.64
N PHE A 288 23.54 4.33 -12.31
CA PHE A 288 24.39 3.51 -13.16
C PHE A 288 24.81 4.25 -14.44
N GLY A 289 23.87 4.90 -15.14
CA GLY A 289 24.14 5.67 -16.35
C GLY A 289 25.10 6.82 -16.10
N PHE A 290 24.89 7.58 -15.02
CA PHE A 290 25.81 8.65 -14.59
C PHE A 290 27.23 8.11 -14.33
N ALA A 291 27.34 6.95 -13.70
CA ALA A 291 28.63 6.30 -13.44
C ALA A 291 29.32 5.76 -14.71
N LEU A 292 28.56 5.41 -15.76
CA LEU A 292 29.12 5.05 -17.07
C LEU A 292 29.66 6.27 -17.81
N PHE A 293 28.98 7.41 -17.72
CA PHE A 293 29.40 8.65 -18.37
C PHE A 293 30.60 9.30 -17.69
N ASP A 294 30.63 9.36 -16.35
CA ASP A 294 31.79 9.85 -15.60
C ASP A 294 32.17 8.92 -14.43
N PRO A 295 33.00 7.89 -14.69
CA PRO A 295 33.43 6.93 -13.67
C PRO A 295 34.22 7.53 -12.50
N ARG A 296 34.69 8.78 -12.60
CA ARG A 296 35.47 9.43 -11.54
C ARG A 296 34.60 9.77 -10.33
N HIS A 297 33.31 10.01 -10.54
CA HIS A 297 32.36 10.35 -9.48
C HIS A 297 31.77 9.12 -8.79
N ALA A 298 31.90 7.94 -9.40
CA ALA A 298 31.33 6.69 -8.93
C ALA A 298 32.19 5.46 -9.33
N PRO A 299 33.42 5.36 -8.81
CA PRO A 299 34.35 4.33 -9.24
C PRO A 299 33.88 2.92 -8.83
N PRO A 300 34.27 1.88 -9.60
CA PRO A 300 34.04 0.50 -9.20
C PRO A 300 34.83 0.16 -7.94
N VAL A 301 34.18 -0.49 -6.98
CA VAL A 301 34.81 -0.94 -5.74
C VAL A 301 35.53 -2.25 -6.01
N ARG A 302 36.86 -2.18 -6.22
CA ARG A 302 37.74 -3.34 -6.39
C ARG A 302 38.54 -3.56 -5.11
N GLY A 303 38.09 -4.47 -4.24
CA GLY A 303 38.84 -4.90 -3.05
C GLY A 303 37.95 -5.25 -1.86
N GLU A 304 38.40 -6.22 -1.04
CA GLU A 304 37.80 -6.81 0.18
C GLU A 304 36.51 -7.63 0.04
N VAL A 305 35.65 -7.32 -0.92
CA VAL A 305 34.28 -7.85 -0.93
C VAL A 305 34.09 -9.09 -1.84
N ALA A 306 35.08 -9.38 -2.70
CA ALA A 306 34.94 -10.33 -3.82
C ALA A 306 35.46 -11.76 -3.55
N SER A 307 36.15 -12.02 -2.44
CA SER A 307 36.78 -13.33 -2.19
C SER A 307 36.24 -13.96 -0.91
N GLY A 308 35.08 -14.61 -1.02
CA GLY A 308 34.62 -15.57 -0.01
C GLY A 308 35.46 -16.85 -0.06
N PRO A 309 35.77 -17.49 1.07
CA PRO A 309 36.52 -18.74 1.10
C PRO A 309 35.66 -19.86 0.50
N GLY A 310 36.07 -20.38 -0.67
CA GLY A 310 35.50 -21.59 -1.28
C GLY A 310 34.42 -21.38 -2.36
N GLY A 311 34.39 -20.24 -3.06
CA GLY A 311 33.37 -19.92 -4.07
C GLY A 311 33.44 -20.81 -5.32
N GLU A 312 32.40 -21.62 -5.52
CA GLU A 312 32.10 -22.34 -6.75
C GLU A 312 32.00 -21.36 -7.95
N VAL A 313 32.70 -21.62 -9.05
CA VAL A 313 32.69 -20.73 -10.23
C VAL A 313 31.39 -20.94 -11.00
N VAL A 314 30.40 -20.08 -10.76
CA VAL A 314 29.16 -20.05 -11.57
C VAL A 314 29.42 -19.21 -12.81
N THR A 315 29.32 -19.81 -14.00
CA THR A 315 29.46 -19.05 -15.24
C THR A 315 28.23 -18.14 -15.47
N ARG A 316 28.40 -17.03 -16.19
CA ARG A 316 27.27 -16.13 -16.53
C ARG A 316 26.15 -16.87 -17.25
N GLY A 317 26.48 -17.83 -18.12
CA GLY A 317 25.50 -18.65 -18.83
C GLY A 317 24.69 -19.56 -17.90
N GLU A 318 25.35 -20.20 -16.93
CA GLU A 318 24.66 -21.05 -15.94
C GLU A 318 23.78 -20.24 -15.00
N ALA A 319 24.26 -19.08 -14.53
CA ALA A 319 23.46 -18.18 -13.70
C ALA A 319 22.22 -17.69 -14.47
N LEU A 320 22.38 -17.24 -15.71
CA LEU A 320 21.27 -16.74 -16.52
C LEU A 320 20.27 -17.84 -16.85
N THR A 321 20.74 -19.07 -17.13
CA THR A 321 19.87 -20.21 -17.41
C THR A 321 19.08 -20.62 -16.17
N TRP A 322 19.74 -20.88 -15.04
CA TRP A 322 19.10 -21.51 -13.87
C TRP A 322 18.45 -20.54 -12.89
N LEU A 323 18.95 -19.30 -12.78
CA LEU A 323 18.39 -18.29 -11.86
C LEU A 323 17.36 -17.39 -12.53
N VAL A 324 17.34 -17.31 -13.86
CA VAL A 324 16.39 -16.45 -14.61
C VAL A 324 15.61 -17.25 -15.64
N GLY A 325 16.27 -17.89 -16.60
CA GLY A 325 15.62 -18.57 -17.72
C GLY A 325 14.65 -19.68 -17.29
N VAL A 326 15.09 -20.60 -16.43
CA VAL A 326 14.26 -21.70 -15.92
C VAL A 326 13.11 -21.19 -15.05
N PRO A 327 13.32 -20.31 -14.05
CA PRO A 327 12.22 -19.70 -13.30
C PRO A 327 11.18 -19.00 -14.17
N VAL A 328 11.62 -18.14 -15.10
CA VAL A 328 10.72 -17.44 -16.03
C VAL A 328 9.99 -18.43 -16.93
N GLY A 329 10.68 -19.44 -17.45
CA GLY A 329 10.09 -20.48 -18.28
C GLY A 329 9.04 -21.31 -17.54
N LEU A 330 9.30 -21.70 -16.29
CA LEU A 330 8.36 -22.45 -15.44
C LEU A 330 7.10 -21.62 -15.14
N VAL A 331 7.27 -20.36 -14.74
CA VAL A 331 6.13 -19.46 -14.46
C VAL A 331 5.35 -19.19 -15.74
N ALA A 332 6.03 -18.89 -16.85
CA ALA A 332 5.38 -18.66 -18.15
C ALA A 332 4.62 -19.91 -18.62
N ALA A 333 5.17 -21.10 -18.43
CA ALA A 333 4.49 -22.35 -18.78
C ALA A 333 3.19 -22.54 -17.99
N VAL A 334 3.21 -22.28 -16.67
CA VAL A 334 1.98 -22.38 -15.83
C VAL A 334 0.98 -21.29 -16.21
N VAL A 335 1.41 -20.06 -16.45
CA VAL A 335 0.53 -18.96 -16.88
C VAL A 335 -0.10 -19.27 -18.24
N LEU A 336 0.67 -19.76 -19.21
CA LEU A 336 0.15 -20.16 -20.52
C LEU A 336 -0.81 -21.35 -20.38
N ALA A 337 -0.47 -22.35 -19.56
CA ALA A 337 -1.34 -23.49 -19.27
C ALA A 337 -2.67 -23.05 -18.63
N ALA A 338 -2.65 -22.02 -17.78
CA ALA A 338 -3.87 -21.44 -17.21
C ALA A 338 -4.70 -20.70 -18.26
N GLN A 339 -4.07 -19.97 -19.18
CA GLN A 339 -4.76 -19.26 -20.26
C GLN A 339 -5.46 -20.20 -21.25
N VAL A 340 -4.89 -21.39 -21.51
CA VAL A 340 -5.50 -22.40 -22.38
C VAL A 340 -6.44 -23.36 -21.64
N GLY A 341 -6.72 -23.14 -20.35
CA GLY A 341 -7.64 -23.94 -19.55
C GLY A 341 -7.10 -25.32 -19.11
N ILE A 342 -5.79 -25.55 -19.20
CA ILE A 342 -5.15 -26.77 -18.68
C ILE A 342 -5.02 -26.68 -17.15
N VAL A 343 -4.71 -25.50 -16.62
CA VAL A 343 -4.62 -25.24 -15.18
C VAL A 343 -5.79 -24.35 -14.76
N GLY A 344 -6.51 -24.74 -13.72
CA GLY A 344 -7.56 -23.87 -13.16
C GLY A 344 -8.20 -24.43 -11.90
N SER A 345 -9.27 -23.78 -11.45
CA SER A 345 -9.95 -24.17 -10.21
C SER A 345 -10.72 -25.47 -10.43
N GLN A 346 -10.53 -26.43 -9.53
CA GLN A 346 -11.33 -27.66 -9.46
C GLN A 346 -12.38 -27.59 -8.33
N ASP A 347 -12.70 -26.38 -7.85
CA ASP A 347 -13.66 -26.20 -6.77
C ASP A 347 -15.10 -26.55 -7.21
N LEU A 348 -15.68 -27.52 -6.52
CA LEU A 348 -17.05 -28.01 -6.72
C LEU A 348 -18.08 -27.34 -5.80
N THR A 349 -17.71 -26.28 -5.09
CA THR A 349 -18.60 -25.53 -4.20
C THR A 349 -19.66 -24.78 -5.00
N VAL A 350 -20.88 -25.30 -5.03
CA VAL A 350 -22.03 -24.66 -5.68
C VAL A 350 -22.76 -23.82 -4.63
N ASP A 351 -23.16 -22.60 -4.98
CA ASP A 351 -24.00 -21.77 -4.13
C ASP A 351 -25.31 -22.52 -3.79
N THR A 352 -25.83 -22.31 -2.58
CA THR A 352 -27.09 -22.96 -2.13
C THR A 352 -28.34 -22.20 -2.55
N VAL A 353 -28.13 -21.01 -3.12
CA VAL A 353 -29.17 -20.13 -3.61
C VAL A 353 -28.88 -19.88 -5.08
N SER A 354 -29.91 -19.80 -5.91
CA SER A 354 -29.74 -19.43 -7.31
C SER A 354 -29.04 -18.08 -7.35
N SER A 355 -28.06 -17.94 -8.25
CA SER A 355 -27.39 -16.67 -8.49
C SER A 355 -28.46 -15.61 -8.66
N ALA A 356 -28.34 -14.48 -7.95
CA ALA A 356 -29.20 -13.33 -8.20
C ALA A 356 -29.28 -13.14 -9.72
N ALA A 357 -30.49 -13.08 -10.27
CA ALA A 357 -30.69 -12.94 -11.71
C ALA A 357 -29.73 -11.85 -12.22
N PRO A 358 -29.05 -12.06 -13.36
CA PRO A 358 -28.12 -11.07 -13.89
C PRO A 358 -28.84 -9.72 -13.87
N SER A 359 -28.33 -8.78 -13.10
CA SER A 359 -28.86 -7.43 -13.05
C SER A 359 -28.33 -6.71 -14.28
N ALA A 360 -29.14 -5.86 -14.90
CA ALA A 360 -28.63 -4.99 -15.95
C ALA A 360 -27.38 -4.24 -15.45
N THR A 361 -26.42 -4.04 -16.36
CA THR A 361 -25.15 -3.35 -16.08
C THR A 361 -25.35 -2.00 -15.39
N LEU A 362 -26.49 -1.34 -15.65
CA LEU A 362 -26.97 -0.15 -14.95
C LEU A 362 -28.42 -0.39 -14.50
N ARG A 363 -28.80 0.19 -13.35
CA ARG A 363 -30.20 0.21 -12.90
C ARG A 363 -31.00 1.17 -13.78
N THR A 364 -31.98 0.65 -14.51
CA THR A 364 -32.81 1.45 -15.44
C THR A 364 -34.11 1.97 -14.81
N ASN A 365 -34.54 1.40 -13.68
CA ASN A 365 -35.69 1.89 -12.91
C ASN A 365 -35.26 3.01 -11.94
N VAL A 366 -35.08 4.21 -12.48
CA VAL A 366 -34.64 5.40 -11.73
C VAL A 366 -35.48 6.63 -12.12
N PRO A 367 -35.57 7.67 -11.28
CA PRO A 367 -36.24 8.91 -11.64
C PRO A 367 -35.66 9.54 -12.92
N GLU A 368 -36.47 10.27 -13.69
CA GLU A 368 -36.07 10.87 -14.98
C GLU A 368 -34.82 11.76 -14.89
N GLN A 369 -34.68 12.51 -13.78
CA GLN A 369 -33.49 13.32 -13.53
C GLN A 369 -32.23 12.45 -13.39
N CYS A 370 -32.32 11.36 -12.63
CA CYS A 370 -31.23 10.40 -12.47
C CYS A 370 -30.91 9.70 -13.79
N LYS A 371 -31.92 9.34 -14.58
CA LYS A 371 -31.74 8.77 -15.92
C LYS A 371 -30.92 9.70 -16.81
N ALA A 372 -31.29 10.97 -16.90
CA ALA A 372 -30.54 11.96 -17.68
C ALA A 372 -29.08 12.09 -17.20
N ALA A 373 -28.86 12.10 -15.88
CA ALA A 373 -27.53 12.18 -15.29
C ALA A 373 -26.68 10.92 -15.54
N MET A 374 -27.28 9.73 -15.50
CA MET A 374 -26.62 8.46 -15.80
C MET A 374 -26.27 8.35 -17.28
N ILE A 375 -27.15 8.79 -18.17
CA ILE A 375 -26.87 8.86 -19.62
C ILE A 375 -25.71 9.82 -19.89
N ALA A 376 -25.68 10.97 -19.22
CA ALA A 376 -24.58 11.92 -19.36
C ALA A 376 -23.23 11.35 -18.88
N LEU A 377 -23.22 10.52 -17.83
CA LEU A 377 -22.01 9.91 -17.29
C LEU A 377 -21.50 8.72 -18.10
N HIS A 378 -22.38 7.78 -18.46
CA HIS A 378 -22.01 6.50 -19.08
C HIS A 378 -22.18 6.48 -20.61
N GLY A 379 -22.88 7.47 -21.15
CA GLY A 379 -23.24 7.56 -22.56
C GLY A 379 -24.50 6.77 -22.93
N GLN A 380 -25.20 7.24 -23.96
CA GLN A 380 -26.45 6.66 -24.44
C GLN A 380 -26.32 5.16 -24.78
N ALA A 381 -25.21 4.77 -25.43
CA ALA A 381 -24.98 3.38 -25.82
C ALA A 381 -24.82 2.41 -24.63
N ALA A 382 -24.39 2.90 -23.46
CA ALA A 382 -24.35 2.07 -22.25
C ALA A 382 -25.75 1.93 -21.63
N TRP A 383 -26.54 3.01 -21.65
CA TRP A 383 -27.92 3.02 -21.20
C TRP A 383 -28.81 2.09 -22.03
N ASP A 384 -28.75 2.20 -23.36
CA ASP A 384 -29.54 1.36 -24.27
C ASP A 384 -29.21 -0.12 -24.10
N ARG A 385 -27.92 -0.44 -23.86
CA ARG A 385 -27.48 -1.81 -23.53
C ARG A 385 -28.08 -2.29 -22.21
N ALA A 386 -28.10 -1.46 -21.17
CA ALA A 386 -28.70 -1.79 -19.90
C ALA A 386 -30.23 -1.95 -20.00
N GLU A 387 -30.92 -1.14 -20.80
CA GLU A 387 -32.36 -1.29 -21.09
C GLU A 387 -32.64 -2.59 -21.86
N ALA A 388 -31.85 -2.92 -22.88
CA ALA A 388 -31.97 -4.17 -23.61
C ALA A 388 -31.67 -5.39 -22.71
N GLU A 389 -30.69 -5.26 -21.80
CA GLU A 389 -30.39 -6.27 -20.80
C GLU A 389 -31.56 -6.44 -19.82
N GLN A 390 -32.09 -5.35 -19.28
CA GLN A 390 -33.27 -5.36 -18.41
C GLN A 390 -34.50 -5.94 -19.11
N ALA A 391 -34.72 -5.62 -20.39
CA ALA A 391 -35.81 -6.16 -21.18
C ALA A 391 -35.65 -7.67 -21.42
N ARG A 392 -34.43 -8.16 -21.68
CA ARG A 392 -34.15 -9.60 -21.75
C ARG A 392 -34.39 -10.29 -20.41
N ILE A 393 -34.00 -9.67 -19.30
CA ILE A 393 -34.22 -10.19 -17.94
C ILE A 393 -35.73 -10.22 -17.61
N ALA A 394 -36.47 -9.18 -17.99
CA ALA A 394 -37.91 -9.14 -17.79
C ALA A 394 -38.65 -10.16 -18.68
N ALA A 395 -38.22 -10.32 -19.93
CA ALA A 395 -38.80 -11.26 -20.89
C ALA A 395 -38.50 -12.73 -20.55
N SER A 396 -37.41 -13.02 -19.82
CA SER A 396 -37.12 -14.37 -19.36
C SER A 396 -38.02 -14.83 -18.21
N GLY A 397 -38.85 -13.94 -17.64
CA GLY A 397 -39.71 -14.26 -16.50
C GLY A 397 -38.94 -14.60 -15.23
N ALA A 398 -37.64 -14.30 -15.19
CA ALA A 398 -36.79 -14.50 -14.01
C ALA A 398 -37.19 -13.48 -12.94
N GLU A 399 -38.18 -13.82 -12.12
CA GLU A 399 -38.43 -13.10 -10.86
C GLU A 399 -37.10 -13.00 -10.09
N VAL A 400 -36.83 -11.80 -9.55
CA VAL A 400 -35.63 -11.41 -8.76
C VAL A 400 -35.50 -12.21 -7.44
N ARG A 401 -36.28 -13.27 -7.24
CA ARG A 401 -36.21 -14.12 -6.06
C ARG A 401 -35.11 -15.15 -6.26
N SER A 402 -33.95 -14.84 -5.70
CA SER A 402 -32.95 -15.86 -5.36
C SER A 402 -33.67 -16.96 -4.56
N HIS A 403 -33.95 -18.09 -5.21
CA HIS A 403 -34.60 -19.24 -4.59
C HIS A 403 -33.52 -20.20 -4.10
N ALA A 404 -33.80 -20.91 -3.01
CA ALA A 404 -32.93 -22.00 -2.60
C ALA A 404 -32.91 -23.04 -3.72
N LEU A 405 -31.72 -23.39 -4.21
CA LEU A 405 -31.59 -24.38 -5.26
C LEU A 405 -32.07 -25.73 -4.72
N SER A 406 -32.90 -26.41 -5.51
CA SER A 406 -33.30 -27.77 -5.23
C SER A 406 -32.08 -28.70 -5.23
N PRO A 407 -32.13 -29.85 -4.51
CA PRO A 407 -31.03 -30.82 -4.52
C PRO A 407 -30.64 -31.28 -5.94
N GLU A 408 -31.60 -31.31 -6.87
CA GLU A 408 -31.38 -31.69 -8.27
C GLU A 408 -30.63 -30.59 -9.05
N GLU A 409 -30.97 -29.32 -8.86
CA GLU A 409 -30.27 -28.19 -9.49
C GLU A 409 -28.82 -28.08 -8.98
N ILE A 410 -28.60 -28.29 -7.68
CA ILE A 410 -27.25 -28.34 -7.08
C ILE A 410 -26.45 -29.49 -7.69
N ALA A 411 -27.07 -30.66 -7.88
CA ALA A 411 -26.43 -31.81 -8.51
C ALA A 411 -26.10 -31.55 -9.99
N ALA A 412 -27.00 -30.90 -10.73
CA ALA A 412 -26.79 -30.52 -12.12
C ALA A 412 -25.67 -29.47 -12.27
N ALA A 413 -25.68 -28.43 -11.45
CA ALA A 413 -24.63 -27.39 -11.43
C ALA A 413 -23.26 -27.96 -11.03
N ARG A 414 -23.22 -28.88 -10.07
CA ARG A 414 -22.01 -29.62 -9.72
C ARG A 414 -21.54 -30.50 -10.87
N GLY A 415 -22.46 -31.19 -11.56
CA GLY A 415 -22.17 -31.98 -12.76
C GLY A 415 -21.56 -31.15 -13.90
N ALA A 416 -22.08 -29.95 -14.14
CA ALA A 416 -21.55 -29.02 -15.12
C ALA A 416 -20.11 -28.56 -14.76
N ARG A 417 -19.84 -28.26 -13.47
CA ARG A 417 -18.49 -27.92 -13.01
C ARG A 417 -17.51 -29.09 -13.12
N ILE A 418 -17.96 -30.33 -12.87
CA ILE A 418 -17.13 -31.52 -13.07
C ILE A 418 -16.78 -31.70 -14.55
N ALA A 419 -17.74 -31.51 -15.47
CA ALA A 419 -17.52 -31.66 -16.90
C ALA A 419 -16.61 -30.58 -17.50
N GLY A 420 -16.64 -29.35 -16.96
CA GLY A 420 -15.80 -28.24 -17.37
C GLY A 420 -14.51 -28.08 -16.56
N ALA A 421 -14.20 -29.01 -15.65
CA ALA A 421 -13.05 -28.88 -14.77
C ALA A 421 -11.73 -29.01 -15.55
N PRO A 422 -10.76 -28.12 -15.32
CA PRO A 422 -9.44 -28.22 -15.92
C PRO A 422 -8.69 -29.46 -15.40
N PRO A 423 -7.82 -30.06 -16.22
CA PRO A 423 -7.10 -31.28 -15.87
C PRO A 423 -6.12 -31.10 -14.72
N LEU A 424 -5.55 -29.90 -14.53
CA LEU A 424 -4.66 -29.59 -13.40
C LEU A 424 -5.31 -28.60 -12.43
N GLY A 425 -5.22 -28.91 -11.14
CA GLY A 425 -5.71 -28.04 -10.07
C GLY A 425 -4.75 -26.87 -9.82
N THR A 426 -5.30 -25.66 -9.62
CA THR A 426 -4.52 -24.45 -9.30
C THR A 426 -3.63 -24.64 -8.07
N GLY A 427 -4.16 -25.22 -6.99
CA GLY A 427 -3.42 -25.42 -5.73
C GLY A 427 -2.22 -26.36 -5.88
N ILE A 428 -2.42 -27.50 -6.53
CA ILE A 428 -1.36 -28.52 -6.72
C ILE A 428 -0.30 -27.99 -7.70
N THR A 429 -0.74 -27.36 -8.80
CA THR A 429 0.18 -26.76 -9.77
C THR A 429 1.02 -25.65 -9.13
N ALA A 430 0.41 -24.77 -8.31
CA ALA A 430 1.14 -23.71 -7.61
C ALA A 430 2.16 -24.28 -6.61
N LEU A 431 1.81 -25.32 -5.87
CA LEU A 431 2.71 -25.98 -4.94
C LEU A 431 3.94 -26.56 -5.66
N PHE A 432 3.72 -27.33 -6.73
CA PHE A 432 4.80 -27.95 -7.49
C PHE A 432 5.63 -26.94 -8.29
N LEU A 433 5.03 -25.82 -8.72
CA LEU A 433 5.77 -24.69 -9.29
C LEU A 433 6.75 -24.10 -8.26
N LEU A 434 6.31 -23.84 -7.03
CA LEU A 434 7.18 -23.33 -5.97
C LEU A 434 8.35 -24.29 -5.69
N VAL A 435 8.08 -25.60 -5.62
CA VAL A 435 9.13 -26.62 -5.47
C VAL A 435 10.09 -26.59 -6.66
N ALA A 436 9.59 -26.52 -7.89
CA ALA A 436 10.43 -26.45 -9.09
C ALA A 436 11.34 -25.22 -9.10
N LEU A 437 10.85 -24.06 -8.63
CA LEU A 437 11.63 -22.84 -8.49
C LEU A 437 12.76 -22.99 -7.45
N VAL A 438 12.49 -23.66 -6.32
CA VAL A 438 13.51 -23.96 -5.31
C VAL A 438 14.59 -24.89 -5.87
N LEU A 439 14.19 -25.93 -6.60
CA LEU A 439 15.11 -26.88 -7.25
C LEU A 439 15.99 -26.19 -8.30
N ALA A 440 15.40 -25.32 -9.12
CA ALA A 440 16.12 -24.52 -10.11
C ALA A 440 17.14 -23.59 -9.44
N GLY A 441 16.74 -22.88 -8.37
CA GLY A 441 17.63 -22.02 -7.60
C GLY A 441 18.77 -22.79 -6.93
N GLY A 442 18.48 -23.95 -6.35
CA GLY A 442 19.50 -24.85 -5.78
C GLY A 442 20.54 -25.27 -6.82
N ARG A 443 20.09 -25.62 -8.04
CA ARG A 443 20.99 -25.99 -9.13
C ARG A 443 21.79 -24.82 -9.69
N GLY A 444 21.20 -23.62 -9.71
CA GLY A 444 21.85 -22.40 -10.19
C GLY A 444 22.90 -21.85 -9.22
N THR A 445 22.75 -22.10 -7.92
CA THR A 445 23.72 -21.63 -6.90
C THR A 445 24.92 -22.55 -6.71
N ALA A 446 24.80 -23.83 -7.06
CA ALA A 446 25.89 -24.80 -6.97
C ALA A 446 25.94 -25.74 -8.19
N PRO A 447 26.37 -25.26 -9.37
CA PRO A 447 26.29 -26.03 -10.61
C PRO A 447 27.19 -27.26 -10.70
N SER A 448 28.29 -27.28 -9.95
CA SER A 448 29.30 -28.34 -9.95
C SER A 448 28.99 -29.48 -8.98
N ARG A 449 28.03 -29.30 -8.06
CA ARG A 449 27.56 -30.40 -7.19
C ARG A 449 26.84 -31.48 -8.00
N ALA A 450 26.93 -32.72 -7.49
CA ALA A 450 26.18 -33.85 -8.02
C ALA A 450 24.67 -33.53 -8.00
N GLY A 451 24.09 -33.34 -9.19
CA GLY A 451 22.69 -32.92 -9.36
C GLY A 451 21.66 -34.02 -9.15
N ALA A 452 22.07 -35.25 -8.81
CA ALA A 452 21.16 -36.40 -8.72
C ALA A 452 19.97 -36.17 -7.76
N PRO A 453 20.14 -35.63 -6.53
CA PRO A 453 19.00 -35.32 -5.66
C PRO A 453 18.06 -34.25 -6.25
N ILE A 454 18.61 -33.25 -6.95
CA ILE A 454 17.82 -32.17 -7.56
C ILE A 454 17.00 -32.71 -8.74
N TRP A 455 17.58 -33.60 -9.57
CA TRP A 455 16.87 -34.25 -10.66
C TRP A 455 15.78 -35.21 -10.17
N ILE A 456 16.01 -35.92 -9.06
CA ILE A 456 14.96 -36.68 -8.37
C ILE A 456 13.83 -35.74 -7.92
N GLY A 457 14.18 -34.55 -7.44
CA GLY A 457 13.21 -33.51 -7.12
C GLY A 457 12.36 -33.09 -8.33
N PHE A 458 12.99 -32.79 -9.48
CA PHE A 458 12.28 -32.44 -10.71
C PHE A 458 11.42 -33.59 -11.23
N ALA A 459 11.89 -34.84 -11.11
CA ALA A 459 11.08 -36.01 -11.41
C ALA A 459 9.86 -36.10 -10.49
N GLY A 460 10.01 -35.78 -9.19
CA GLY A 460 8.90 -35.67 -8.24
C GLY A 460 7.87 -34.59 -8.64
N VAL A 461 8.33 -33.42 -9.10
CA VAL A 461 7.46 -32.36 -9.65
C VAL A 461 6.68 -32.87 -10.85
N GLY A 462 7.37 -33.48 -11.82
CA GLY A 462 6.75 -34.03 -13.03
C GLY A 462 5.73 -35.12 -12.71
N LEU A 463 6.09 -36.07 -11.84
CA LEU A 463 5.18 -37.11 -11.35
C LEU A 463 3.98 -36.53 -10.61
N GLY A 464 4.15 -35.43 -9.88
CA GLY A 464 3.08 -34.75 -9.16
C GLY A 464 2.04 -34.16 -10.11
N LEU A 465 2.50 -33.46 -11.16
CA LEU A 465 1.62 -32.90 -12.19
C LEU A 465 0.95 -34.00 -13.04
N VAL A 466 1.65 -35.09 -13.32
CA VAL A 466 1.07 -36.25 -14.01
C VAL A 466 0.03 -36.96 -13.14
N ALA A 467 0.30 -37.10 -11.83
CA ALA A 467 -0.66 -37.66 -10.90
C ALA A 467 -1.90 -36.76 -10.77
N ASP A 468 -1.73 -35.44 -10.74
CA ASP A 468 -2.82 -34.47 -10.75
C ASP A 468 -3.71 -34.66 -11.99
N TRP A 469 -3.11 -34.72 -13.17
CA TRP A 469 -3.86 -34.94 -14.41
C TRP A 469 -4.60 -36.29 -14.41
N LEU A 470 -3.90 -37.39 -14.11
CA LEU A 470 -4.42 -38.73 -14.41
C LEU A 470 -5.20 -39.37 -13.26
N LEU A 471 -4.88 -39.03 -12.01
CA LEU A 471 -5.37 -39.74 -10.81
C LEU A 471 -6.24 -38.87 -9.91
N ILE A 472 -6.19 -37.54 -10.06
CA ILE A 472 -6.92 -36.60 -9.21
C ILE A 472 -8.06 -35.99 -10.02
N ALA A 473 -9.27 -36.46 -9.75
CA ALA A 473 -10.49 -35.86 -10.27
C ALA A 473 -10.99 -34.76 -9.32
N PRO A 474 -11.81 -33.81 -9.79
CA PRO A 474 -12.45 -32.80 -8.93
C PRO A 474 -13.28 -33.40 -7.77
N THR A 475 -13.70 -34.66 -7.90
CA THR A 475 -14.47 -35.41 -6.88
C THR A 475 -13.60 -36.17 -5.89
N THR A 476 -12.28 -36.23 -6.10
CA THR A 476 -11.33 -36.92 -5.21
C THR A 476 -11.28 -36.21 -3.86
N SER A 477 -11.41 -36.94 -2.75
CA SER A 477 -11.35 -36.33 -1.42
C SER A 477 -9.96 -35.79 -1.13
N ALA A 478 -9.86 -34.75 -0.30
CA ALA A 478 -8.58 -34.18 0.12
C ALA A 478 -7.63 -35.23 0.73
N GLY A 479 -8.16 -36.21 1.47
CA GLY A 479 -7.37 -37.33 2.00
C GLY A 479 -6.81 -38.25 0.90
N ALA A 480 -7.63 -38.59 -0.11
CA ALA A 480 -7.16 -39.40 -1.24
C ALA A 480 -6.14 -38.64 -2.09
N THR A 481 -6.36 -37.35 -2.37
CA THR A 481 -5.42 -36.45 -3.05
C THR A 481 -4.08 -36.41 -2.31
N ALA A 482 -4.11 -36.25 -0.97
CA ALA A 482 -2.89 -36.26 -0.16
C ALA A 482 -2.12 -37.58 -0.28
N VAL A 483 -2.83 -38.73 -0.25
CA VAL A 483 -2.20 -40.05 -0.39
C VAL A 483 -1.57 -40.24 -1.78
N ILE A 484 -2.27 -39.87 -2.85
CA ILE A 484 -1.76 -39.94 -4.23
C ILE A 484 -0.49 -39.11 -4.38
N LEU A 485 -0.45 -37.93 -3.75
CA LEU A 485 0.68 -37.01 -3.83
C LEU A 485 1.83 -37.33 -2.87
N LEU A 486 1.69 -38.27 -1.92
CA LEU A 486 2.75 -38.59 -0.95
C LEU A 486 4.08 -38.96 -1.61
N VAL A 487 4.05 -39.82 -2.64
CA VAL A 487 5.26 -40.27 -3.33
C VAL A 487 5.88 -39.15 -4.18
N PRO A 488 5.13 -38.48 -5.10
CA PRO A 488 5.66 -37.34 -5.84
C PRO A 488 6.17 -36.21 -4.94
N ALA A 489 5.41 -35.85 -3.89
CA ALA A 489 5.82 -34.83 -2.94
C ALA A 489 7.05 -35.26 -2.14
N GLY A 490 7.17 -36.53 -1.75
CA GLY A 490 8.35 -37.06 -1.07
C GLY A 490 9.63 -36.94 -1.89
N LEU A 491 9.57 -37.29 -3.19
CA LEU A 491 10.69 -37.12 -4.13
C LEU A 491 11.04 -35.65 -4.34
N ALA A 492 10.02 -34.80 -4.52
CA ALA A 492 10.15 -33.36 -4.65
C ALA A 492 10.81 -32.73 -3.41
N LEU A 493 10.35 -33.10 -2.21
CA LEU A 493 10.89 -32.63 -0.93
C LEU A 493 12.32 -33.12 -0.68
N TYR A 494 12.66 -34.34 -1.10
CA TYR A 494 14.02 -34.86 -1.03
C TYR A 494 14.99 -33.98 -1.84
N GLY A 495 14.62 -33.63 -3.07
CA GLY A 495 15.41 -32.69 -3.89
C GLY A 495 15.44 -31.28 -3.31
N CYS A 496 14.30 -30.79 -2.80
CA CYS A 496 14.21 -29.47 -2.16
C CYS A 496 15.11 -29.34 -0.93
N ARG A 497 15.27 -30.41 -0.14
CA ARG A 497 16.16 -30.39 1.02
C ARG A 497 17.61 -30.08 0.61
N GLU A 498 18.08 -30.72 -0.46
CA GLU A 498 19.44 -30.50 -0.97
C GLU A 498 19.56 -29.11 -1.62
N ALA A 499 18.57 -28.73 -2.44
CA ALA A 499 18.51 -27.41 -3.06
C ALA A 499 18.49 -26.27 -2.03
N ALA A 500 17.68 -26.40 -0.97
CA ALA A 500 17.61 -25.45 0.13
C ALA A 500 18.94 -25.37 0.91
N SER A 501 19.63 -26.50 1.10
CA SER A 501 20.97 -26.51 1.71
C SER A 501 21.99 -25.74 0.85
N GLY A 502 21.93 -25.90 -0.48
CA GLY A 502 22.75 -25.14 -1.43
C GLY A 502 22.46 -23.63 -1.35
N LEU A 503 21.19 -23.27 -1.43
CA LEU A 503 20.71 -21.89 -1.33
C LEU A 503 21.12 -21.23 0.00
N ALA A 504 21.01 -21.93 1.13
CA ALA A 504 21.36 -21.40 2.45
C ALA A 504 22.87 -21.15 2.63
N ARG A 505 23.73 -21.80 1.83
CA ARG A 505 25.18 -21.52 1.83
C ARG A 505 25.54 -20.28 1.02
N ASN A 506 24.70 -19.90 0.05
CA ASN A 506 24.93 -18.69 -0.73
C ASN A 506 24.65 -17.46 0.16
N PRO A 507 25.65 -16.59 0.38
CA PRO A 507 25.52 -15.47 1.30
C PRO A 507 24.48 -14.43 0.83
N LEU A 508 24.27 -14.30 -0.49
CA LEU A 508 23.26 -13.39 -1.04
C LEU A 508 21.86 -13.91 -0.75
N VAL A 509 21.61 -15.18 -1.08
CA VAL A 509 20.30 -15.80 -0.86
C VAL A 509 19.97 -15.84 0.63
N ARG A 510 20.93 -16.23 1.48
CA ARG A 510 20.72 -16.29 2.93
C ARG A 510 20.31 -14.95 3.54
N VAL A 511 20.75 -13.82 2.98
CA VAL A 511 20.50 -12.49 3.53
C VAL A 511 19.28 -11.81 2.88
N VAL A 512 19.12 -11.94 1.56
CA VAL A 512 18.05 -11.26 0.79
C VAL A 512 16.73 -12.01 0.83
N PHE A 513 16.77 -13.34 0.76
CA PHE A 513 15.58 -14.14 0.57
C PHE A 513 14.61 -14.09 1.76
N PRO A 514 15.04 -14.16 3.04
CA PRO A 514 14.08 -14.18 4.14
C PRO A 514 13.24 -12.90 4.28
N PRO A 515 13.81 -11.67 4.21
CA PRO A 515 13.00 -10.45 4.19
C PRO A 515 12.11 -10.33 2.95
N LEU A 516 12.61 -10.75 1.77
CA LEU A 516 11.81 -10.76 0.54
C LEU A 516 10.61 -11.71 0.67
N LEU A 517 10.82 -12.91 1.20
CA LEU A 517 9.75 -13.89 1.44
C LEU A 517 8.69 -13.33 2.40
N LEU A 518 9.12 -12.61 3.43
CA LEU A 518 8.22 -11.95 4.36
C LEU A 518 7.38 -10.86 3.66
N ILE A 519 8.01 -9.99 2.87
CA ILE A 519 7.31 -8.95 2.10
C ILE A 519 6.33 -9.59 1.11
N VAL A 520 6.73 -10.64 0.40
CA VAL A 520 5.86 -11.36 -0.55
C VAL A 520 4.71 -12.07 0.17
N ALA A 521 4.94 -12.65 1.35
CA ALA A 521 3.87 -13.28 2.12
C ALA A 521 2.82 -12.26 2.60
N VAL A 522 3.29 -11.13 3.12
CA VAL A 522 2.45 -10.03 3.60
C VAL A 522 1.70 -9.36 2.45
N LEU A 523 2.42 -8.97 1.39
CA LEU A 523 1.82 -8.33 0.24
C LEU A 523 0.90 -9.32 -0.49
N GLY A 524 1.33 -10.56 -0.68
CA GLY A 524 0.54 -11.62 -1.31
C GLY A 524 -0.78 -11.91 -0.58
N SER A 525 -0.80 -11.88 0.76
CA SER A 525 -2.05 -12.09 1.50
C SER A 525 -3.03 -10.91 1.37
N ILE A 526 -2.51 -9.69 1.18
CA ILE A 526 -3.33 -8.49 0.91
C ILE A 526 -3.79 -8.47 -0.55
N LEU A 527 -2.86 -8.65 -1.50
CA LEU A 527 -3.14 -8.58 -2.93
C LEU A 527 -4.04 -9.72 -3.42
N GLY A 528 -3.90 -10.91 -2.81
CA GLY A 528 -4.74 -12.07 -3.08
C GLY A 528 -6.08 -12.05 -2.35
N GLY A 529 -6.41 -10.98 -1.62
CA GLY A 529 -7.68 -10.86 -0.88
C GLY A 529 -7.85 -11.86 0.26
N ILE A 530 -6.77 -12.51 0.71
CA ILE A 530 -6.81 -13.54 1.76
C ILE A 530 -7.04 -12.89 3.12
N THR A 531 -6.39 -11.75 3.37
CA THR A 531 -6.46 -11.04 4.65
C THR A 531 -6.48 -9.53 4.46
N ASN A 532 -7.18 -8.82 5.34
CA ASN A 532 -7.07 -7.37 5.46
C ASN A 532 -5.63 -6.92 5.82
N PRO A 533 -5.28 -5.64 5.64
CA PRO A 533 -3.94 -5.13 5.97
C PRO A 533 -3.50 -5.39 7.42
N THR A 534 -4.42 -5.39 8.39
CA THR A 534 -4.07 -5.54 9.81
C THR A 534 -3.58 -6.94 10.18
N PRO A 535 -4.29 -8.05 9.85
CA PRO A 535 -3.73 -9.40 10.01
C PRO A 535 -2.45 -9.63 9.20
N ALA A 536 -2.35 -9.08 7.98
CA ALA A 536 -1.16 -9.19 7.16
C ALA A 536 0.05 -8.50 7.80
N ALA A 537 -0.15 -7.30 8.36
CA ALA A 537 0.89 -6.58 9.10
C ALA A 537 1.32 -7.34 10.36
N ALA A 538 0.38 -7.97 11.08
CA ALA A 538 0.70 -8.80 12.24
C ALA A 538 1.55 -10.03 11.86
N LEU A 539 1.23 -10.70 10.75
CA LEU A 539 2.06 -11.77 10.18
C LEU A 539 3.46 -11.26 9.84
N GLY A 540 3.55 -10.06 9.23
CA GLY A 540 4.80 -9.38 8.93
C GLY A 540 5.66 -9.14 10.18
N ALA A 541 5.07 -8.54 11.21
CA ALA A 541 5.76 -8.25 12.46
C ALA A 541 6.21 -9.53 13.19
N ALA A 542 5.36 -10.56 13.25
CA ALA A 542 5.72 -11.86 13.80
C ALA A 542 6.88 -12.51 13.03
N GLY A 543 6.82 -12.47 11.69
CA GLY A 543 7.90 -12.97 10.84
C GLY A 543 9.22 -12.21 11.03
N ALA A 544 9.18 -10.88 11.15
CA ALA A 544 10.38 -10.08 11.43
C ALA A 544 10.98 -10.40 12.80
N ILE A 545 10.15 -10.60 13.84
CA ILE A 545 10.59 -11.04 15.17
C ILE A 545 11.27 -12.41 15.09
N MET A 546 10.68 -13.35 14.35
CA MET A 546 11.27 -14.67 14.14
C MET A 546 12.60 -14.60 13.38
N LEU A 547 12.68 -13.81 12.29
CA LEU A 547 13.92 -13.61 11.53
C LEU A 547 15.03 -12.99 12.38
N ALA A 548 14.70 -11.94 13.15
CA ALA A 548 15.63 -11.30 14.07
C ALA A 548 16.13 -12.26 15.15
N ALA A 549 15.24 -13.09 15.72
CA ALA A 549 15.61 -14.10 16.71
C ALA A 549 16.49 -15.21 16.11
N HIS A 550 16.18 -15.68 14.90
CA HIS A 550 16.98 -16.68 14.19
C HIS A 550 18.40 -16.20 13.93
N ARG A 551 18.51 -14.96 13.45
CA ARG A 551 19.81 -14.30 13.28
C ARG A 551 20.54 -14.20 14.61
N ARG A 552 19.89 -13.71 15.66
CA ARG A 552 20.53 -13.53 16.96
C ARG A 552 21.08 -14.84 17.53
N LEU A 553 20.31 -15.93 17.43
CA LEU A 553 20.77 -17.25 17.84
C LEU A 553 21.99 -17.69 17.02
N THR A 554 22.01 -17.39 15.73
CA THR A 554 23.14 -17.71 14.85
C THR A 554 24.39 -16.93 15.25
N ASP A 555 24.24 -15.62 15.56
CA ASP A 555 25.33 -14.77 16.06
C ASP A 555 25.88 -15.29 17.41
N ASP A 556 25.02 -15.85 18.27
CA ASP A 556 25.37 -16.46 19.55
C ASP A 556 25.85 -17.93 19.42
N ASN A 557 26.09 -18.45 18.20
CA ASN A 557 26.45 -19.85 17.90
C ASN A 557 25.46 -20.90 18.46
N ARG A 558 24.18 -20.53 18.61
CA ARG A 558 23.08 -21.40 19.06
C ARG A 558 22.24 -21.88 17.88
N SER A 559 21.60 -23.02 18.07
CA SER A 559 20.70 -23.59 17.05
C SER A 559 19.41 -22.77 16.90
N GLY A 560 19.22 -22.15 15.74
CA GLY A 560 17.97 -21.50 15.34
C GLY A 560 16.86 -22.43 14.86
N ARG A 561 17.01 -23.76 15.03
CA ARG A 561 16.09 -24.78 14.49
C ARG A 561 14.65 -24.61 14.96
N ILE A 562 14.43 -24.24 16.22
CA ILE A 562 13.08 -24.05 16.79
C ILE A 562 12.31 -23.01 15.97
N ILE A 563 12.98 -21.92 15.59
CA ILE A 563 12.37 -20.82 14.82
C ILE A 563 12.07 -21.26 13.39
N VAL A 564 12.98 -22.00 12.75
CA VAL A 564 12.76 -22.56 11.41
C VAL A 564 11.57 -23.52 11.40
N TRP A 565 11.47 -24.41 12.39
CA TRP A 565 10.33 -25.30 12.54
C TRP A 565 9.03 -24.52 12.81
N ALA A 566 9.08 -23.45 13.58
CA ALA A 566 7.90 -22.64 13.86
C ALA A 566 7.40 -21.92 12.60
N ALA A 567 8.33 -21.40 11.77
CA ALA A 567 7.99 -20.82 10.47
C ALA A 567 7.40 -21.90 9.54
N PHE A 568 7.97 -23.11 9.57
CA PHE A 568 7.44 -24.24 8.81
C PHE A 568 6.05 -24.68 9.28
N SER A 569 5.76 -24.63 10.59
CA SER A 569 4.42 -24.90 11.12
C SER A 569 3.37 -23.91 10.61
N ILE A 570 3.72 -22.63 10.40
CA ILE A 570 2.81 -21.67 9.76
C ILE A 570 2.47 -22.11 8.33
N VAL A 571 3.47 -22.58 7.56
CA VAL A 571 3.25 -23.11 6.21
C VAL A 571 2.36 -24.35 6.23
N ILE A 572 2.60 -25.29 7.16
CA ILE A 572 1.75 -26.48 7.33
C ILE A 572 0.30 -26.05 7.63
N MET A 573 0.11 -25.11 8.55
CA MET A 573 -1.21 -24.61 8.94
C MET A 573 -1.95 -24.02 7.73
N ILE A 574 -1.28 -23.20 6.91
CA ILE A 574 -1.87 -22.63 5.69
C ILE A 574 -2.21 -23.72 4.67
N LEU A 575 -1.31 -24.68 4.42
CA LEU A 575 -1.55 -25.75 3.46
C LEU A 575 -2.71 -26.65 3.89
N VAL A 576 -2.78 -27.01 5.18
CA VAL A 576 -3.85 -27.85 5.72
C VAL A 576 -5.18 -27.09 5.68
N GLY A 577 -5.20 -25.81 6.08
CA GLY A 577 -6.40 -24.99 6.02
C GLY A 577 -6.90 -24.70 4.60
N ALA A 578 -6.00 -24.66 3.61
CA ALA A 578 -6.36 -24.52 2.20
C ALA A 578 -6.85 -25.84 1.56
N SER A 579 -6.42 -26.99 2.09
CA SER A 579 -6.70 -28.30 1.48
C SER A 579 -7.85 -29.05 2.14
N PHE A 580 -8.13 -28.78 3.42
CA PHE A 580 -9.13 -29.51 4.21
C PHE A 580 -10.13 -28.55 4.88
N ASP A 581 -11.40 -28.95 4.90
CA ASP A 581 -12.40 -28.29 5.74
C ASP A 581 -12.15 -28.62 7.21
N LEU A 582 -11.83 -27.60 8.00
CA LEU A 582 -11.49 -27.73 9.43
C LEU A 582 -12.70 -27.65 10.35
N ARG A 583 -13.93 -27.56 9.82
CA ARG A 583 -15.16 -27.50 10.61
C ARG A 583 -15.55 -28.89 11.13
N VAL A 584 -15.06 -29.22 12.33
CA VAL A 584 -15.26 -30.54 12.96
C VAL A 584 -16.56 -30.70 13.75
N ASN A 585 -17.38 -29.66 13.87
CA ASN A 585 -18.64 -29.67 14.64
C ASN A 585 -19.90 -29.90 13.77
N LEU A 586 -19.73 -30.29 12.51
CA LEU A 586 -20.84 -30.56 11.59
C LEU A 586 -21.22 -32.06 11.63
N PRO A 587 -22.52 -32.40 11.53
CA PRO A 587 -22.93 -33.80 11.38
C PRO A 587 -22.39 -34.38 10.07
N GLY A 588 -21.76 -35.56 10.13
CA GLY A 588 -21.15 -36.22 8.96
C GLY A 588 -19.65 -35.95 8.75
N THR A 589 -18.95 -35.44 9.77
CA THR A 589 -17.49 -35.21 9.71
C THR A 589 -16.72 -36.51 9.53
N ARG A 590 -15.78 -36.50 8.58
CA ARG A 590 -14.95 -37.67 8.24
C ARG A 590 -13.67 -37.70 9.08
N ALA A 591 -13.09 -38.89 9.26
CA ALA A 591 -11.83 -39.05 9.99
C ALA A 591 -10.68 -38.16 9.44
N GLU A 592 -10.65 -37.95 8.11
CA GLU A 592 -9.69 -37.05 7.44
C GLU A 592 -9.76 -35.61 7.96
N GLN A 593 -10.96 -35.10 8.27
CA GLN A 593 -11.16 -33.73 8.78
C GLN A 593 -10.69 -33.59 10.24
N TYR A 594 -10.91 -34.62 11.07
CA TYR A 594 -10.39 -34.65 12.44
C TYR A 594 -8.86 -34.67 12.47
N ILE A 595 -8.23 -35.47 11.58
CA ILE A 595 -6.77 -35.52 11.47
C ILE A 595 -6.24 -34.17 10.98
N ALA A 596 -6.84 -33.58 9.94
CA ALA A 596 -6.45 -32.27 9.42
C ALA A 596 -6.56 -31.18 10.49
N PHE A 597 -7.68 -31.14 11.22
CA PHE A 597 -7.87 -30.23 12.34
C PHE A 597 -6.80 -30.41 13.43
N ALA A 598 -6.50 -31.66 13.83
CA ALA A 598 -5.48 -31.93 14.83
C ALA A 598 -4.08 -31.48 14.37
N VAL A 599 -3.72 -31.71 13.11
CA VAL A 599 -2.45 -31.25 12.52
C VAL A 599 -2.39 -29.72 12.47
N ALA A 600 -3.45 -29.06 12.02
CA ALA A 600 -3.54 -27.60 11.98
C ALA A 600 -3.44 -26.99 13.38
N GLN A 601 -4.12 -27.57 14.37
CA GLN A 601 -4.09 -27.13 15.76
C GLN A 601 -2.70 -27.31 16.39
N ALA A 602 -2.04 -28.45 16.16
CA ALA A 602 -0.68 -28.69 16.63
C ALA A 602 0.31 -27.70 15.99
N ALA A 603 0.19 -27.46 14.67
CA ALA A 603 1.00 -26.49 13.95
C ALA A 603 0.76 -25.07 14.47
N TYR A 604 -0.48 -24.68 14.74
CA TYR A 604 -0.84 -23.40 15.34
C TYR A 604 -0.17 -23.20 16.71
N HIS A 605 -0.31 -24.17 17.62
CA HIS A 605 0.32 -24.06 18.95
C HIS A 605 1.84 -24.01 18.86
N PHE A 606 2.45 -24.77 17.95
CA PHE A 606 3.90 -24.74 17.75
C PHE A 606 4.37 -23.40 17.16
N ALA A 607 3.62 -22.81 16.23
CA ALA A 607 3.89 -21.49 15.69
C ALA A 607 3.80 -20.41 16.78
N VAL A 608 2.75 -20.42 17.61
CA VAL A 608 2.60 -19.51 18.76
C VAL A 608 3.77 -19.68 19.74
N PHE A 609 4.14 -20.91 20.08
CA PHE A 609 5.31 -21.18 20.91
C PHE A 609 6.60 -20.61 20.30
N GLY A 610 6.81 -20.77 18.99
CA GLY A 610 7.96 -20.23 18.28
C GLY A 610 8.03 -18.71 18.28
N ILE A 611 6.89 -18.03 18.15
CA ILE A 611 6.80 -16.56 18.27
C ILE A 611 7.15 -16.12 19.69
N LEU A 612 6.55 -16.74 20.71
CA LEU A 612 6.85 -16.44 22.12
C LEU A 612 8.32 -16.71 22.47
N TYR A 613 8.88 -17.81 21.96
CA TYR A 613 10.29 -18.14 22.11
C TYR A 613 11.18 -17.07 21.43
N SER A 614 10.79 -16.61 20.24
CA SER A 614 11.51 -15.54 19.53
C SER A 614 11.48 -14.22 20.31
N CYS A 615 10.33 -13.86 20.88
CA CYS A 615 10.22 -12.72 21.79
C CYS A 615 11.13 -12.88 23.01
N TRP A 616 11.14 -14.05 23.64
CA TRP A 616 12.00 -14.33 24.80
C TRP A 616 13.50 -14.22 24.45
N VAL A 617 13.92 -14.77 23.31
CA VAL A 617 15.30 -14.65 22.80
C VAL A 617 15.69 -13.18 22.62
N LEU A 618 14.84 -12.38 21.96
CA LEU A 618 15.11 -10.97 21.69
C LEU A 618 15.03 -10.10 22.95
N LEU A 619 14.18 -10.43 23.91
CA LEU A 619 14.14 -9.79 25.22
C LEU A 619 15.44 -10.02 25.98
N ARG A 620 15.91 -11.28 26.05
CA ARG A 620 17.19 -11.61 26.70
C ARG A 620 18.39 -10.99 26.00
N ALA A 621 18.33 -10.84 24.68
CA ALA A 621 19.36 -10.19 23.90
C ALA A 621 19.32 -8.64 23.96
N GLY A 622 18.33 -8.05 24.65
CA GLY A 622 18.17 -6.59 24.74
C GLY A 622 17.74 -5.91 23.44
N VAL A 623 17.23 -6.67 22.47
CA VAL A 623 16.80 -6.15 21.15
C VAL A 623 15.31 -5.76 21.17
N LEU A 624 14.44 -6.55 21.83
CA LEU A 624 12.99 -6.31 21.78
C LEU A 624 12.58 -5.01 22.51
N GLY A 625 13.23 -4.67 23.62
CA GLY A 625 12.94 -3.44 24.38
C GLY A 625 13.06 -2.17 23.54
N PRO A 626 14.21 -1.93 22.87
CA PRO A 626 14.36 -0.85 21.91
C PRO A 626 13.35 -0.89 20.76
N VAL A 627 13.06 -2.07 20.19
CA VAL A 627 12.06 -2.22 19.12
C VAL A 627 10.69 -1.73 19.57
N VAL A 628 10.20 -2.20 20.73
CA VAL A 628 8.91 -1.79 21.29
C VAL A 628 8.88 -0.30 21.61
N ARG A 629 9.97 0.25 22.17
CA ARG A 629 10.06 1.68 22.50
C ARG A 629 10.01 2.57 21.27
N GLU A 630 10.78 2.26 20.23
CA GLU A 630 10.76 3.03 19.00
C GLU A 630 9.42 2.88 18.27
N THR A 631 8.83 1.68 18.26
CA THR A 631 7.48 1.45 17.71
C THR A 631 6.42 2.27 18.45
N ALA A 632 6.49 2.31 19.78
CA ALA A 632 5.58 3.10 20.61
C ALA A 632 5.78 4.60 20.37
N LYS A 633 7.03 5.06 20.21
CA LYS A 633 7.34 6.47 19.92
C LYS A 633 6.77 6.92 18.57
N VAL A 634 7.02 6.15 17.50
CA VAL A 634 6.49 6.45 16.16
C VAL A 634 4.96 6.40 16.16
N THR A 635 4.36 5.35 16.75
CA THR A 635 2.90 5.25 16.81
C THR A 635 2.29 6.37 17.64
N SER A 636 2.85 6.70 18.81
CA SER A 636 2.37 7.81 19.64
C SER A 636 2.42 9.14 18.90
N MET A 637 3.45 9.38 18.08
CA MET A 637 3.54 10.57 17.26
C MET A 637 2.36 10.65 16.26
N VAL A 638 2.07 9.55 15.54
CA VAL A 638 0.94 9.47 14.60
C VAL A 638 -0.39 9.72 15.31
N PHE A 639 -0.62 9.09 16.48
CA PHE A 639 -1.84 9.28 17.27
C PHE A 639 -1.99 10.72 17.78
N THR A 640 -0.92 11.35 18.25
CA THR A 640 -0.97 12.74 18.71
C THR A 640 -1.22 13.70 17.55
N ILE A 641 -0.60 13.48 16.37
CA ILE A 641 -0.89 14.25 15.15
C ILE A 641 -2.37 14.13 14.78
N LEU A 642 -2.90 12.91 14.82
CA LEU A 642 -4.30 12.63 14.56
C LEU A 642 -5.25 13.42 15.46
N ILE A 643 -5.00 13.38 16.77
CA ILE A 643 -5.80 14.11 17.76
C ILE A 643 -5.67 15.63 17.53
N GLY A 644 -4.45 16.13 17.38
CA GLY A 644 -4.17 17.55 17.12
C GLY A 644 -4.85 18.05 15.85
N SER A 645 -4.84 17.25 14.79
CA SER A 645 -5.49 17.58 13.51
C SER A 645 -7.01 17.68 13.66
N GLN A 646 -7.65 16.93 14.56
CA GLN A 646 -9.10 17.08 14.79
C GLN A 646 -9.45 18.43 15.41
N ILE A 647 -8.63 18.91 16.36
CA ILE A 647 -8.79 20.25 16.95
C ILE A 647 -8.69 21.30 15.85
N LEU A 648 -7.60 21.27 15.08
CA LEU A 648 -7.35 22.25 14.02
C LEU A 648 -8.44 22.21 12.94
N ASN A 649 -8.84 21.02 12.51
CA ASN A 649 -9.87 20.83 11.49
C ASN A 649 -11.23 21.38 11.95
N LEU A 650 -11.62 21.14 13.21
CA LEU A 650 -12.86 21.73 13.76
C LEU A 650 -12.78 23.26 13.83
N VAL A 651 -11.62 23.83 14.17
CA VAL A 651 -11.42 25.28 14.16
C VAL A 651 -11.58 25.84 12.74
N VAL A 652 -10.98 25.22 11.72
CA VAL A 652 -11.13 25.62 10.31
C VAL A 652 -12.58 25.54 9.84
N ILE A 653 -13.29 24.49 10.21
CA ILE A 653 -14.72 24.34 9.93
C ILE A 653 -15.52 25.45 10.62
N SER A 654 -15.12 25.82 11.84
CA SER A 654 -15.95 26.67 12.70
C SER A 654 -16.14 28.09 12.20
N PHE A 655 -15.16 28.62 11.47
CA PHE A 655 -15.23 29.93 10.80
C PHE A 655 -15.54 29.83 9.30
N GLY A 656 -15.84 28.64 8.75
CA GLY A 656 -16.18 28.48 7.33
C GLY A 656 -14.98 28.39 6.37
N GLY A 657 -13.78 28.10 6.87
CA GLY A 657 -12.58 27.97 6.03
C GLY A 657 -12.62 26.80 5.05
N GLU A 658 -13.20 25.66 5.45
CA GLU A 658 -13.35 24.49 4.58
C GLU A 658 -14.24 24.81 3.37
N THR A 659 -15.44 25.35 3.61
CA THR A 659 -16.40 25.71 2.55
C THR A 659 -15.83 26.76 1.62
N TYR A 660 -15.12 27.76 2.16
CA TYR A 660 -14.46 28.80 1.36
C TYR A 660 -13.43 28.20 0.38
N ILE A 661 -12.57 27.28 0.84
CA ILE A 661 -11.57 26.62 -0.02
C ILE A 661 -12.26 25.73 -1.05
N GLN A 662 -13.30 24.99 -0.66
CA GLN A 662 -14.04 24.12 -1.57
C GLN A 662 -14.77 24.92 -2.65
N ASP A 663 -15.38 26.06 -2.29
CA ASP A 663 -16.07 26.95 -3.22
C ASP A 663 -15.11 27.62 -4.20
N PHE A 664 -13.90 27.98 -3.74
CA PHE A 664 -12.82 28.45 -4.60
C PHE A 664 -12.44 27.37 -5.63
N LEU A 665 -12.21 26.14 -5.18
CA LEU A 665 -11.83 25.04 -6.07
C LEU A 665 -12.97 24.65 -7.03
N ARG A 666 -14.22 24.68 -6.59
CA ARG A 666 -15.41 24.41 -7.43
C ARG A 666 -15.73 25.52 -8.42
N SER A 667 -15.15 26.71 -8.26
CA SER A 667 -15.36 27.83 -9.19
C SER A 667 -14.72 27.60 -10.56
N PHE A 668 -13.71 26.72 -10.63
CA PHE A 668 -13.06 26.35 -11.88
C PHE A 668 -13.92 25.34 -12.66
N ASP A 669 -14.17 25.63 -13.94
CA ASP A 669 -14.97 24.75 -14.81
C ASP A 669 -14.25 23.44 -15.18
N SER A 670 -12.92 23.39 -15.08
CA SER A 670 -12.11 22.24 -15.49
C SER A 670 -11.61 21.42 -14.29
N GLU A 671 -12.09 20.18 -14.16
CA GLU A 671 -11.65 19.24 -13.11
C GLU A 671 -10.12 19.03 -13.12
N THR A 672 -9.50 19.03 -14.31
CA THR A 672 -8.03 18.91 -14.45
C THR A 672 -7.28 20.11 -13.91
N ALA A 673 -7.84 21.32 -14.03
CA ALA A 673 -7.23 22.52 -13.49
C ALA A 673 -7.29 22.50 -11.96
N VAL A 674 -8.44 22.13 -11.39
CA VAL A 674 -8.62 21.94 -9.94
C VAL A 674 -7.60 20.95 -9.41
N PHE A 675 -7.49 19.80 -10.05
CA PHE A 675 -6.54 18.76 -9.64
C PHE A 675 -5.08 19.25 -9.69
N LEU A 676 -4.67 19.97 -10.75
CA LEU A 676 -3.33 20.57 -10.85
C LEU A 676 -3.07 21.62 -9.76
N ILE A 677 -4.05 22.48 -9.46
CA ILE A 677 -3.96 23.47 -8.38
C ILE A 677 -3.76 22.76 -7.04
N VAL A 678 -4.56 21.74 -6.75
CA VAL A 678 -4.41 20.99 -5.50
C VAL A 678 -3.06 20.28 -5.45
N MET A 679 -2.60 19.67 -6.53
CA MET A 679 -1.28 19.04 -6.61
C MET A 679 -0.16 20.04 -6.33
N LEU A 680 -0.25 21.26 -6.87
CA LEU A 680 0.71 22.34 -6.58
C LEU A 680 0.67 22.76 -5.12
N VAL A 681 -0.52 22.92 -4.53
CA VAL A 681 -0.69 23.27 -3.12
C VAL A 681 -0.12 22.20 -2.21
N LEU A 682 -0.44 20.92 -2.46
CA LEU A 682 0.10 19.79 -1.70
C LEU A 682 1.63 19.70 -1.83
N PHE A 683 2.16 20.01 -3.02
CA PHE A 683 3.59 20.04 -3.27
C PHE A 683 4.28 21.14 -2.47
N ILE A 684 3.77 22.37 -2.49
CA ILE A 684 4.34 23.49 -1.73
C ILE A 684 4.22 23.25 -0.22
N LEU A 685 3.08 22.72 0.22
CA LEU A 685 2.83 22.51 1.64
C LEU A 685 3.69 21.39 2.23
N GLY A 686 4.05 20.38 1.43
CA GLY A 686 4.97 19.31 1.83
C GLY A 686 6.41 19.77 2.09
N PHE A 687 6.74 21.01 1.75
CA PHE A 687 8.01 21.62 2.15
C PHE A 687 8.06 21.86 3.66
N VAL A 688 6.91 22.10 4.30
CA VAL A 688 6.85 22.51 5.71
C VAL A 688 6.09 21.52 6.57
N LEU A 689 5.12 20.81 5.98
CA LEU A 689 4.35 19.78 6.66
C LEU A 689 4.82 18.39 6.25
N ASP A 690 4.86 17.46 7.20
CA ASP A 690 5.07 16.05 6.91
C ASP A 690 3.79 15.47 6.25
N PHE A 691 3.93 14.33 5.56
CA PHE A 691 2.84 13.74 4.78
C PHE A 691 1.65 13.37 5.68
N LEU A 692 1.89 12.99 6.94
CA LEU A 692 0.84 12.68 7.90
C LEU A 692 -0.08 13.88 8.12
N GLU A 693 0.50 15.06 8.30
CA GLU A 693 -0.22 16.31 8.51
C GLU A 693 -1.02 16.67 7.28
N ILE A 694 -0.44 16.55 6.09
CA ILE A 694 -1.14 16.84 4.84
C ILE A 694 -2.31 15.88 4.63
N VAL A 695 -2.09 14.60 4.87
CA VAL A 695 -3.12 13.55 4.75
C VAL A 695 -4.28 13.78 5.72
N TYR A 696 -4.03 14.28 6.94
CA TYR A 696 -5.09 14.49 7.94
C TYR A 696 -5.69 15.89 7.98
N ILE A 697 -5.00 16.92 7.49
CA ILE A 697 -5.49 18.31 7.49
C ILE A 697 -6.01 18.69 6.11
N VAL A 698 -5.21 18.49 5.07
CA VAL A 698 -5.45 19.09 3.75
C VAL A 698 -6.34 18.19 2.91
N VAL A 699 -6.04 16.89 2.87
CA VAL A 699 -6.82 15.92 2.07
C VAL A 699 -8.31 15.91 2.45
N PRO A 700 -8.73 16.02 3.72
CA PRO A 700 -10.15 16.15 4.05
C PRO A 700 -10.81 17.43 3.54
N ILE A 701 -10.04 18.53 3.43
CA ILE A 701 -10.55 19.83 2.94
C ILE A 701 -10.72 19.79 1.41
N VAL A 702 -9.71 19.33 0.68
CA VAL A 702 -9.69 19.33 -0.80
C VAL A 702 -10.28 18.06 -1.41
N GLY A 703 -10.28 16.96 -0.67
CA GLY A 703 -10.68 15.63 -1.10
C GLY A 703 -12.12 15.53 -1.58
N PRO A 704 -13.13 16.12 -0.90
CA PRO A 704 -14.51 16.14 -1.40
C PRO A 704 -14.65 16.74 -2.79
N VAL A 705 -13.80 17.71 -3.15
CA VAL A 705 -13.80 18.32 -4.49
C VAL A 705 -13.13 17.41 -5.51
N ILE A 706 -12.00 16.80 -5.17
CA ILE A 706 -11.25 15.93 -6.10
C ILE A 706 -11.97 14.59 -6.31
N TYR A 707 -12.26 13.89 -5.22
CA TYR A 707 -12.87 12.56 -5.26
C TYR A 707 -14.36 12.61 -5.57
N GLY A 708 -14.99 13.79 -5.51
CA GLY A 708 -16.34 14.02 -6.03
C GLY A 708 -16.39 14.15 -7.55
N GLY A 709 -15.25 14.33 -8.23
CA GLY A 709 -15.16 14.45 -9.70
C GLY A 709 -15.33 13.12 -10.45
N THR A 710 -14.90 13.12 -11.72
CA THR A 710 -14.98 11.95 -12.62
C THR A 710 -13.68 11.13 -12.69
N MET A 711 -12.58 11.64 -12.13
CA MET A 711 -11.27 10.99 -12.20
C MET A 711 -11.23 9.65 -11.43
N ASP A 712 -10.43 8.69 -11.92
CA ASP A 712 -10.26 7.41 -11.21
C ASP A 712 -9.60 7.66 -9.84
N PRO A 713 -10.26 7.30 -8.72
CA PRO A 713 -9.75 7.58 -7.39
C PRO A 713 -8.41 6.89 -7.12
N LYS A 714 -8.14 5.72 -7.71
CA LYS A 714 -6.86 5.01 -7.56
C LYS A 714 -5.74 5.85 -8.14
N TRP A 715 -5.94 6.38 -9.35
CA TRP A 715 -4.95 7.22 -10.01
C TRP A 715 -4.71 8.53 -9.25
N VAL A 716 -5.79 9.20 -8.84
CA VAL A 716 -5.73 10.42 -8.01
C VAL A 716 -4.90 10.20 -6.74
N THR A 717 -5.19 9.13 -5.99
CA THR A 717 -4.50 8.85 -4.72
C THR A 717 -3.01 8.55 -4.94
N ILE A 718 -2.65 7.82 -5.99
CA ILE A 718 -1.24 7.53 -6.31
C ILE A 718 -0.50 8.79 -6.77
N MET A 719 -1.15 9.66 -7.56
CA MET A 719 -0.56 10.96 -7.93
C MET A 719 -0.28 11.82 -6.70
N ILE A 720 -1.22 11.90 -5.75
CA ILE A 720 -1.02 12.59 -4.47
C ILE A 720 0.17 11.97 -3.72
N ALA A 721 0.26 10.64 -3.60
CA ALA A 721 1.35 9.97 -2.90
C ALA A 721 2.72 10.27 -3.51
N VAL A 722 2.86 10.17 -4.84
CA VAL A 722 4.13 10.45 -5.53
C VAL A 722 4.48 11.95 -5.42
N ASN A 723 3.49 12.85 -5.46
CA ASN A 723 3.72 14.28 -5.30
C ASN A 723 4.19 14.66 -3.90
N LEU A 724 3.62 14.05 -2.85
CA LEU A 724 4.12 14.20 -1.48
C LEU A 724 5.56 13.70 -1.35
N GLN A 725 5.90 12.60 -2.03
CA GLN A 725 7.27 12.10 -2.10
C GLN A 725 8.23 13.08 -2.77
N THR A 726 7.80 13.73 -3.85
CA THR A 726 8.60 14.73 -4.56
C THR A 726 8.83 15.96 -3.70
N SER A 727 7.79 16.42 -3.02
CA SER A 727 7.89 17.53 -2.08
C SER A 727 8.91 17.25 -0.97
N PHE A 728 8.89 16.03 -0.42
CA PHE A 728 9.82 15.57 0.62
C PHE A 728 11.31 15.61 0.24
N LEU A 729 11.64 15.67 -1.06
CA LEU A 729 13.01 15.72 -1.58
C LEU A 729 13.41 17.06 -2.17
N THR A 730 12.48 17.99 -2.34
CA THR A 730 12.75 19.21 -3.09
C THR A 730 13.40 20.26 -2.18
N PRO A 731 14.60 20.79 -2.53
CA PRO A 731 15.19 21.92 -1.81
C PRO A 731 14.31 23.18 -1.90
N PRO A 732 14.37 24.10 -0.91
CA PRO A 732 15.30 24.12 0.22
C PRO A 732 14.82 23.34 1.45
N PHE A 733 13.58 22.87 1.49
CA PHE A 733 12.97 22.38 2.73
C PHE A 733 12.77 20.86 2.83
N GLY A 734 13.02 20.09 1.76
CA GLY A 734 12.77 18.65 1.76
C GLY A 734 13.27 17.92 3.01
N PHE A 735 12.35 17.40 3.83
CA PHE A 735 12.64 16.78 5.13
C PHE A 735 13.69 15.67 5.04
N ALA A 736 13.67 14.88 3.96
CA ALA A 736 14.67 13.83 3.72
C ALA A 736 16.10 14.41 3.69
N LEU A 737 16.28 15.63 3.16
CA LEU A 737 17.57 16.29 3.06
C LEU A 737 18.07 16.73 4.45
N PHE A 738 17.18 17.21 5.32
CA PHE A 738 17.53 17.58 6.69
C PHE A 738 17.84 16.37 7.56
N TYR A 739 17.09 15.29 7.41
CA TYR A 739 17.38 14.02 8.08
C TYR A 739 18.75 13.49 7.68
N LEU A 740 19.08 13.53 6.39
CA LEU A 740 20.41 13.15 5.90
C LEU A 740 21.48 14.11 6.43
N ARG A 741 21.23 15.42 6.40
CA ARG A 741 22.17 16.42 6.92
C ARG A 741 22.48 16.21 8.40
N GLY A 742 21.50 15.77 9.19
CA GLY A 742 21.66 15.48 10.63
C GLY A 742 22.62 14.33 10.92
N VAL A 743 22.85 13.42 9.97
CA VAL A 743 23.79 12.29 10.11
C VAL A 743 25.02 12.39 9.20
N ALA A 744 25.01 13.30 8.23
CA ALA A 744 26.13 13.49 7.32
C ALA A 744 27.34 14.08 8.07
N PRO A 745 28.56 13.61 7.75
CA PRO A 745 29.76 14.10 8.40
C PRO A 745 30.07 15.54 7.95
N SER A 746 30.87 16.28 8.72
CA SER A 746 31.06 17.73 8.56
C SER A 746 31.64 18.15 7.21
N GLU A 747 32.30 17.23 6.50
CA GLU A 747 32.89 17.49 5.18
C GLU A 747 31.82 17.62 4.09
N VAL A 748 30.61 17.08 4.31
CA VAL A 748 29.49 17.15 3.36
C VAL A 748 28.66 18.40 3.62
N THR A 749 28.71 19.34 2.69
CA THR A 749 27.96 20.60 2.80
C THR A 749 26.50 20.45 2.39
N THR A 750 25.61 21.29 2.94
CA THR A 750 24.19 21.32 2.56
C THR A 750 24.00 21.60 1.07
N ALA A 751 24.86 22.44 0.48
CA ALA A 751 24.82 22.73 -0.96
C ALA A 751 25.10 21.47 -1.81
N GLN A 752 25.96 20.56 -1.34
CA GLN A 752 26.23 19.30 -2.03
C GLN A 752 25.04 18.34 -1.93
N ILE A 753 24.37 18.28 -0.77
CA ILE A 753 23.12 17.51 -0.62
C ILE A 753 22.05 18.02 -1.58
N TYR A 754 21.87 19.34 -1.66
CA TYR A 754 20.88 19.95 -2.57
C TYR A 754 21.22 19.70 -4.04
N ARG A 755 22.47 19.87 -4.46
CA ARG A 755 22.89 19.55 -5.83
C ARG A 755 22.75 18.06 -6.14
N GLY A 756 23.02 17.21 -5.15
CA GLY A 756 22.90 15.76 -5.25
C GLY A 756 21.48 15.27 -5.53
N VAL A 757 20.46 15.92 -4.94
CA VAL A 757 19.06 15.47 -5.08
C VAL A 757 18.37 15.99 -6.34
N VAL A 758 18.81 17.11 -6.92
CA VAL A 758 18.16 17.72 -8.11
C VAL A 758 17.87 16.72 -9.24
N PRO A 759 18.81 15.85 -9.66
CA PRO A 759 18.53 14.85 -10.69
C PRO A 759 17.41 13.88 -10.31
N PHE A 760 17.33 13.48 -9.04
CA PHE A 760 16.28 12.59 -8.54
C PHE A 760 14.92 13.29 -8.47
N VAL A 761 14.88 14.58 -8.12
CA VAL A 761 13.65 15.39 -8.20
C VAL A 761 13.18 15.49 -9.65
N LEU A 762 14.08 15.71 -10.61
CA LEU A 762 13.73 15.74 -12.03
C LEU A 762 13.18 14.38 -12.51
N ILE A 763 13.75 13.26 -12.04
CA ILE A 763 13.23 11.93 -12.33
C ILE A 763 11.81 11.76 -11.76
N GLN A 764 11.53 12.27 -10.56
CA GLN A 764 10.20 12.21 -9.99
C GLN A 764 9.18 13.06 -10.73
N ILE A 765 9.56 14.28 -11.13
CA ILE A 765 8.70 15.14 -11.96
C ILE A 765 8.43 14.45 -13.31
N ALA A 766 9.45 13.83 -13.92
CA ALA A 766 9.28 13.04 -15.13
C ALA A 766 8.37 11.82 -14.91
N ALA A 767 8.46 11.16 -13.75
CA ALA A 767 7.58 10.06 -13.38
C ALA A 767 6.13 10.54 -13.17
N LEU A 768 5.90 11.66 -12.49
CA LEU A 768 4.57 12.28 -12.37
C LEU A 768 3.99 12.62 -13.74
N LEU A 769 4.80 13.18 -14.65
CA LEU A 769 4.41 13.45 -16.03
C LEU A 769 4.08 12.15 -16.78
N LEU A 770 4.86 11.09 -16.58
CA LEU A 770 4.60 9.79 -17.19
C LEU A 770 3.30 9.17 -16.67
N LEU A 771 3.03 9.24 -15.36
CA LEU A 771 1.78 8.77 -14.77
C LEU A 771 0.58 9.60 -15.22
N TRP A 772 0.79 10.88 -15.53
CA TRP A 772 -0.21 11.75 -16.15
C TRP A 772 -0.50 11.35 -17.59
N LEU A 773 0.54 11.15 -18.41
CA LEU A 773 0.39 10.79 -19.82
C LEU A 773 -0.10 9.35 -20.01
N VAL A 774 0.22 8.45 -19.08
CA VAL A 774 -0.12 7.01 -19.14
C VAL A 774 -0.74 6.56 -17.81
N PRO A 775 -2.02 6.90 -17.54
CA PRO A 775 -2.73 6.46 -16.33
C PRO A 775 -2.80 4.93 -16.18
N GLY A 776 -2.68 4.20 -17.29
CA GLY A 776 -2.64 2.74 -17.33
C GLY A 776 -1.57 2.11 -16.46
N VAL A 777 -0.45 2.81 -16.19
CA VAL A 777 0.61 2.31 -15.29
C VAL A 777 0.08 2.07 -13.88
N VAL A 778 -0.88 2.89 -13.43
CA VAL A 778 -1.49 2.76 -12.10
C VAL A 778 -2.62 1.72 -12.10
N THR A 779 -3.37 1.62 -13.19
CA THR A 779 -4.59 0.80 -13.23
C THR A 779 -4.40 -0.63 -13.74
N ILE A 780 -3.26 -0.96 -14.36
CA ILE A 780 -3.03 -2.26 -14.98
C ILE A 780 -2.97 -3.42 -13.98
N VAL A 781 -2.23 -3.27 -12.89
CA VAL A 781 -2.07 -4.34 -11.88
C VAL A 781 -3.42 -4.65 -11.22
N PRO A 782 -4.20 -3.66 -10.74
CA PRO A 782 -5.57 -3.91 -10.27
C PRO A 782 -6.47 -4.54 -11.32
N ALA A 783 -6.39 -4.12 -12.58
CA ALA A 783 -7.25 -4.66 -13.64
C ALA A 783 -6.93 -6.11 -14.01
N LEU A 784 -5.68 -6.56 -13.82
CA LEU A 784 -5.27 -7.94 -14.04
C LEU A 784 -5.63 -8.86 -12.86
N LEU A 785 -5.55 -8.35 -11.62
CA LEU A 785 -5.82 -9.13 -10.41
C LEU A 785 -7.30 -9.12 -9.99
N GLY A 786 -8.06 -8.09 -10.37
CA GLY A 786 -9.47 -7.92 -10.03
C GLY A 786 -10.44 -8.59 -11.01
N ARG A 787 -10.01 -9.61 -11.75
CA ARG A 787 -10.83 -10.40 -12.68
C ARG A 787 -11.20 -11.74 -12.10
#